data_AF-A0A2E2VAI8-F1
#
_entry.id   AF-A0A2E2VAI8-F1
#
_cell.length_a   1.000
_cell.length_b   1.000
_cell.length_c   1.000
_cell.angle_alpha   90.00
_cell.angle_beta   90.00
_cell.angle_gamma   90.00
#
_symmetry.space_group_name_H-M   'P 1'
#
loop_
_entity.id
_entity.type
_entity.pdbx_description
1 polymer ?
#
loop_
_entity_poly.entity_id
_entity_poly.type
_entity_poly.pdbx_seq_one_letter_code
_entity_poly.pdbx_strand_id
1 'polypeptide(L)'
;GNHGTIHGATWVENIYGCTDELACNYNVDADYDDGSCIYIQNNDCDCDGNVDTDGDGVCDNVDLCEGFDDNIDSDSDGTADACDSCPYDALNDIDEDNICGNLDDCPNDFDNDIDEDGICGDLDECPNDLDNDIDEDGICGDIDSCPNDFDNDIDGDDICANVDICPNDIDNDIDQDGICGDIDICPNDPDNDIDEDGICGDLDECPNDPDNDIDGDGICGDIDICPNDSDNDIDQDGLCCNDEFDFEIENHVFSGSYGGSSYFISQNQLTWEEARDVAQQSGGYLLSINNEEENNFIGTIVSPNLGDGWVWIGLNDLEENGLWVWDDGSVSEFFNWRSDQPTGSNQYCGCFFPDASVAGSVFEEQFNAWTSGECFVEAYYIIEIPPFDLCCNDPENDIDADGICGDIDSCPNDPDNDIDDDGVCGDLDLCPGFNDNLDSDSDDIANGCDICPFDFDNDIDSDGLCENFDTCPNDPDNDIDEDGICGDLDECPNDPNNDIDGDDICGDLDECPNDPDNDLDDDGICDNEDDCVGDYDECDICNGPGILEGECDCDGNVLDDCDMCGGNDYFDELGLLDDGSCDCTGNIFDCNGYCGGAALEDVCGICDDIIENDNECFAPSIQDILDIPNDQGGRVYLNFEKSYFDQDGISRIESYQVERMDDDWVGVGVYNAYASDFYTIEVTTLVDSTATVDGLTEFRVIANMEEGNYISATSFGYSVDNIAPSTPNNFSSSYEDQNIILNWDHINDDDFRYYTLVENGNLIIETIDNSYVYNPATEEIELNYVLMATDVNGNVSIPIETNVLQTDYSIADVNQDYNYNILDIVLLIDFILSDGDLSFYPEGIPSNTYLSWSGDLNNDNMVNIIDIVLIVDIIMDIRFN
;
A
#
# COMPACT_ATOMS: atom_id res chain seq x y z
N GLY A 1 72.74 -131.73 -13.66
CA GLY A 1 73.84 -132.69 -13.48
C GLY A 1 74.19 -133.29 -14.82
N ASN A 2 75.48 -133.29 -15.16
CA ASN A 2 76.25 -134.28 -15.95
C ASN A 2 75.45 -135.32 -16.76
N HIS A 3 75.68 -135.60 -18.05
CA HIS A 3 76.64 -135.18 -19.08
C HIS A 3 76.07 -135.69 -20.42
N GLY A 4 76.35 -135.02 -21.54
CA GLY A 4 76.22 -135.61 -22.87
C GLY A 4 76.10 -134.59 -24.00
N THR A 5 77.15 -134.41 -24.78
CA THR A 5 77.15 -133.65 -26.04
C THR A 5 76.48 -134.47 -27.14
N ILE A 6 75.46 -133.91 -27.80
CA ILE A 6 74.99 -134.39 -29.12
C ILE A 6 75.27 -133.26 -30.12
N HIS A 7 76.04 -133.59 -31.16
CA HIS A 7 76.27 -132.73 -32.33
C HIS A 7 75.11 -132.90 -33.32
N GLY A 8 74.48 -131.78 -33.76
CA GLY A 8 73.72 -131.75 -35.02
C GLY A 8 72.18 -131.75 -34.94
N ALA A 9 71.55 -131.20 -33.90
CA ALA A 9 70.11 -130.91 -33.92
C ALA A 9 69.85 -129.43 -33.59
N THR A 10 69.19 -128.71 -34.50
CA THR A 10 68.60 -127.38 -34.27
C THR A 10 67.22 -127.56 -33.65
N TRP A 11 66.96 -126.96 -32.48
CA TRP A 11 65.63 -126.86 -31.89
C TRP A 11 64.86 -125.70 -32.55
N VAL A 12 63.62 -125.95 -32.98
CA VAL A 12 62.62 -124.91 -33.29
C VAL A 12 61.53 -125.07 -32.23
N GLU A 13 61.20 -124.00 -31.54
CA GLU A 13 60.08 -123.93 -30.60
C GLU A 13 58.86 -123.47 -31.40
N ASN A 14 57.84 -124.32 -31.50
CA ASN A 14 56.59 -123.97 -32.17
C ASN A 14 55.73 -123.16 -31.18
N ILE A 15 55.21 -122.01 -31.61
CA ILE A 15 54.28 -121.15 -30.87
C ILE A 15 52.88 -121.46 -31.36
N TYR A 16 52.08 -122.01 -30.46
CA TYR A 16 50.70 -122.42 -30.72
C TYR A 16 49.73 -121.27 -30.42
N GLY A 17 48.80 -121.00 -31.34
CA GLY A 17 47.74 -119.98 -31.20
C GLY A 17 46.99 -119.74 -32.54
N CYS A 18 45.91 -118.95 -32.52
CA CYS A 18 45.10 -118.71 -33.72
C CYS A 18 45.87 -117.92 -34.80
N THR A 19 45.94 -118.45 -36.02
CA THR A 19 46.68 -117.84 -37.14
C THR A 19 45.80 -117.15 -38.19
N ASP A 20 44.48 -117.07 -38.00
CA ASP A 20 43.56 -116.41 -38.93
C ASP A 20 43.34 -114.94 -38.54
N GLU A 21 43.66 -114.00 -39.43
CA GLU A 21 43.55 -112.55 -39.20
C GLU A 21 42.11 -112.05 -39.00
N LEU A 22 41.10 -112.84 -39.39
CA LEU A 22 39.68 -112.51 -39.20
C LEU A 22 39.11 -113.02 -37.86
N ALA A 23 39.91 -113.72 -37.06
CA ALA A 23 39.49 -114.19 -35.75
C ALA A 23 39.78 -113.13 -34.67
N CYS A 24 38.85 -112.95 -33.74
CA CYS A 24 38.93 -111.98 -32.64
C CYS A 24 40.11 -112.23 -31.69
N ASN A 25 40.64 -113.46 -31.63
CA ASN A 25 41.83 -113.82 -30.85
C ASN A 25 43.03 -114.20 -31.73
N TYR A 26 43.10 -113.64 -32.94
CA TYR A 26 44.26 -113.77 -33.82
C TYR A 26 45.57 -113.41 -33.10
N ASN A 27 46.55 -114.30 -33.20
CA ASN A 27 47.89 -114.07 -32.69
C ASN A 27 48.90 -114.12 -33.84
N VAL A 28 49.42 -112.95 -34.20
CA VAL A 28 50.39 -112.76 -35.28
C VAL A 28 51.70 -113.53 -35.09
N ASP A 29 52.05 -113.88 -33.85
CA ASP A 29 53.30 -114.59 -33.53
C ASP A 29 53.15 -116.13 -33.52
N ALA A 30 51.94 -116.66 -33.68
CA ALA A 30 51.71 -118.10 -33.72
C ALA A 30 52.14 -118.69 -35.08
N ASP A 31 52.96 -119.75 -35.06
CA ASP A 31 53.43 -120.44 -36.26
C ASP A 31 52.74 -121.81 -36.48
N TYR A 32 51.91 -122.23 -35.53
CA TYR A 32 51.02 -123.39 -35.62
C TYR A 32 49.64 -123.07 -35.04
N ASP A 33 48.60 -123.20 -35.87
CA ASP A 33 47.22 -123.14 -35.41
C ASP A 33 46.91 -124.32 -34.49
N ASP A 34 46.48 -124.01 -33.27
CA ASP A 34 46.08 -124.98 -32.25
C ASP A 34 44.57 -125.22 -32.18
N GLY A 35 43.81 -124.59 -33.09
CA GLY A 35 42.36 -124.70 -33.19
C GLY A 35 41.61 -123.80 -32.21
N SER A 36 42.26 -122.78 -31.66
CA SER A 36 41.66 -121.85 -30.69
C SER A 36 41.00 -120.60 -31.30
N CYS A 37 40.94 -120.44 -32.62
CA CYS A 37 40.33 -119.25 -33.28
C CYS A 37 38.86 -119.03 -32.91
N ILE A 38 38.54 -117.81 -32.47
CA ILE A 38 37.18 -117.32 -32.14
C ILE A 38 36.80 -116.26 -33.17
N TYR A 39 35.61 -116.37 -33.76
CA TYR A 39 35.09 -115.39 -34.72
C TYR A 39 33.82 -114.72 -34.16
N ILE A 40 33.52 -113.52 -34.68
CA ILE A 40 32.29 -112.77 -34.40
C ILE A 40 31.08 -113.71 -34.58
N GLN A 41 30.22 -113.78 -33.58
CA GLN A 41 29.05 -114.66 -33.60
C GLN A 41 27.91 -114.00 -34.40
N ASN A 42 26.92 -114.80 -34.81
CA ASN A 42 25.80 -114.28 -35.61
C ASN A 42 25.03 -113.19 -34.84
N ASN A 43 24.86 -112.03 -35.49
CA ASN A 43 24.22 -110.78 -35.03
C ASN A 43 25.09 -109.80 -34.23
N ASP A 44 26.36 -110.11 -33.98
CA ASP A 44 27.28 -109.13 -33.42
C ASP A 44 27.97 -108.35 -34.57
N CYS A 45 28.02 -107.02 -34.49
CA CYS A 45 28.66 -106.13 -35.47
C CYS A 45 30.17 -105.94 -35.21
N ASP A 46 30.66 -106.30 -34.02
CA ASP A 46 32.09 -106.33 -33.67
C ASP A 46 32.51 -107.53 -32.79
N CYS A 47 33.80 -107.63 -32.48
CA CYS A 47 34.37 -108.72 -31.68
C CYS A 47 34.10 -108.62 -30.16
N ASP A 48 33.54 -107.50 -29.70
CA ASP A 48 33.19 -107.26 -28.29
C ASP A 48 31.74 -107.65 -27.98
N GLY A 49 30.96 -108.01 -29.01
CA GLY A 49 29.61 -108.55 -28.89
C GLY A 49 28.50 -107.49 -28.95
N ASN A 50 28.78 -106.34 -29.55
CA ASN A 50 27.79 -105.30 -29.80
C ASN A 50 26.90 -105.69 -30.98
N VAL A 51 25.64 -105.24 -31.00
CA VAL A 51 24.66 -105.55 -32.07
C VAL A 51 24.42 -104.31 -32.94
N ASP A 52 24.07 -104.54 -34.21
CA ASP A 52 23.58 -103.53 -35.17
C ASP A 52 22.12 -103.91 -35.45
N THR A 53 21.20 -103.19 -34.81
CA THR A 53 19.78 -103.54 -34.72
C THR A 53 19.01 -103.19 -36.00
N ASP A 54 19.39 -102.11 -36.68
CA ASP A 54 18.69 -101.62 -37.87
C ASP A 54 19.38 -102.00 -39.20
N GLY A 55 20.64 -102.46 -39.13
CA GLY A 55 21.40 -103.06 -40.22
C GLY A 55 22.05 -102.05 -41.15
N ASP A 56 22.29 -100.82 -40.68
CA ASP A 56 22.87 -99.74 -41.46
C ASP A 56 24.42 -99.83 -41.58
N GLY A 57 25.05 -100.69 -40.76
CA GLY A 57 26.48 -100.95 -40.75
C GLY A 57 27.26 -100.26 -39.64
N VAL A 58 26.58 -99.58 -38.70
CA VAL A 58 27.11 -99.02 -37.46
C VAL A 58 26.56 -99.84 -36.27
N CYS A 59 27.36 -100.05 -35.22
CA CYS A 59 26.88 -100.76 -34.03
C CYS A 59 26.02 -99.85 -33.17
N ASP A 60 24.93 -100.34 -32.56
CA ASP A 60 23.99 -99.54 -31.74
C ASP A 60 24.70 -98.67 -30.68
N ASN A 61 25.79 -99.17 -30.08
CA ASN A 61 26.52 -98.44 -29.03
C ASN A 61 27.37 -97.26 -29.54
N VAL A 62 27.45 -97.07 -30.86
CA VAL A 62 28.10 -95.95 -31.55
C VAL A 62 27.19 -95.32 -32.62
N ASP A 63 25.93 -95.74 -32.66
CA ASP A 63 24.86 -95.19 -33.50
C ASP A 63 24.43 -93.81 -32.92
N LEU A 64 24.27 -92.80 -33.78
CA LEU A 64 23.81 -91.49 -33.33
C LEU A 64 22.31 -91.50 -33.01
N CYS A 65 21.55 -92.37 -33.68
CA CYS A 65 20.11 -92.50 -33.62
C CYS A 65 19.66 -93.94 -33.39
N GLU A 66 19.96 -94.48 -32.20
CA GLU A 66 19.77 -95.91 -31.84
C GLU A 66 18.55 -96.58 -32.52
N GLY A 67 18.83 -97.35 -33.59
CA GLY A 67 17.86 -98.18 -34.29
C GLY A 67 17.16 -97.54 -35.51
N PHE A 68 17.68 -96.44 -36.05
CA PHE A 68 17.20 -95.77 -37.26
C PHE A 68 18.35 -95.33 -38.19
N ASP A 69 18.12 -95.37 -39.51
CA ASP A 69 19.15 -95.09 -40.53
C ASP A 69 19.65 -93.63 -40.49
N ASP A 70 20.89 -93.46 -40.03
CA ASP A 70 21.62 -92.18 -39.89
C ASP A 70 21.83 -91.42 -41.22
N ASN A 71 21.52 -92.02 -42.37
CA ASN A 71 21.77 -91.41 -43.69
C ASN A 71 20.56 -90.68 -44.29
N ILE A 72 19.43 -90.66 -43.59
CA ILE A 72 18.22 -89.96 -44.03
C ILE A 72 18.14 -88.63 -43.28
N ASP A 73 18.43 -87.55 -44.01
CA ASP A 73 18.40 -86.16 -43.57
C ASP A 73 17.75 -85.34 -44.71
N SER A 74 16.46 -85.03 -44.53
CA SER A 74 15.56 -84.52 -45.57
C SER A 74 15.73 -83.04 -45.84
N ASP A 75 16.13 -82.25 -44.85
CA ASP A 75 16.39 -80.81 -44.97
C ASP A 75 17.88 -80.46 -45.00
N SER A 76 18.75 -81.45 -44.78
CA SER A 76 20.21 -81.37 -44.88
C SER A 76 20.87 -80.49 -43.82
N ASP A 77 20.29 -80.44 -42.61
CA ASP A 77 20.82 -79.69 -41.47
C ASP A 77 21.96 -80.41 -40.73
N GLY A 78 22.14 -81.70 -40.99
CA GLY A 78 23.17 -82.56 -40.38
C GLY A 78 22.67 -83.44 -39.23
N THR A 79 21.39 -83.39 -38.89
CA THR A 79 20.68 -84.29 -37.98
C THR A 79 19.82 -85.25 -38.81
N ALA A 80 19.82 -86.55 -38.50
CA ALA A 80 18.98 -87.49 -39.23
C ALA A 80 17.50 -87.32 -38.85
N ASP A 81 16.59 -87.45 -39.81
CA ASP A 81 15.13 -87.22 -39.65
C ASP A 81 14.51 -87.95 -38.45
N ALA A 82 15.06 -89.11 -38.08
CA ALA A 82 14.54 -89.94 -36.99
C ALA A 82 14.89 -89.40 -35.59
N CYS A 83 15.90 -88.54 -35.49
CA CYS A 83 16.32 -87.84 -34.27
C CYS A 83 16.11 -86.34 -34.33
N ASP A 84 15.66 -85.84 -35.47
CA ASP A 84 15.32 -84.46 -35.65
C ASP A 84 13.87 -84.19 -35.20
N SER A 85 13.70 -83.18 -34.35
CA SER A 85 12.39 -82.71 -33.92
C SER A 85 11.66 -81.97 -35.06
N CYS A 86 12.42 -81.42 -36.02
CA CYS A 86 11.92 -80.66 -37.16
C CYS A 86 12.46 -81.17 -38.51
N PRO A 87 12.13 -82.41 -38.92
CA PRO A 87 12.78 -83.15 -40.03
C PRO A 87 12.66 -82.56 -41.45
N TYR A 88 12.04 -81.40 -41.59
CA TYR A 88 11.80 -80.74 -42.88
C TYR A 88 12.14 -79.26 -42.83
N ASP A 89 12.76 -78.80 -41.75
CA ASP A 89 13.15 -77.42 -41.55
C ASP A 89 14.60 -77.34 -41.05
N ALA A 90 15.51 -76.96 -41.96
CA ALA A 90 16.94 -76.95 -41.65
C ALA A 90 17.36 -75.89 -40.61
N LEU A 91 16.45 -75.01 -40.20
CA LEU A 91 16.68 -74.05 -39.12
C LEU A 91 16.19 -74.57 -37.76
N ASN A 92 15.45 -75.68 -37.75
CA ASN A 92 14.80 -76.28 -36.60
C ASN A 92 13.91 -75.29 -35.83
N ASP A 93 13.59 -75.67 -34.60
CA ASP A 93 13.03 -74.80 -33.58
C ASP A 93 14.15 -73.86 -33.09
N ILE A 94 14.16 -72.63 -33.61
CA ILE A 94 15.27 -71.67 -33.44
C ILE A 94 15.27 -71.07 -32.02
N ASP A 95 14.08 -70.80 -31.48
CA ASP A 95 13.85 -70.14 -30.19
C ASP A 95 13.46 -71.12 -29.08
N GLU A 96 13.35 -72.41 -29.40
CA GLU A 96 13.08 -73.53 -28.48
C GLU A 96 11.62 -73.57 -27.95
N ASP A 97 10.66 -73.01 -28.69
CA ASP A 97 9.23 -72.95 -28.33
C ASP A 97 8.45 -74.25 -28.62
N ASN A 98 9.11 -75.23 -29.25
CA ASN A 98 8.61 -76.51 -29.74
C ASN A 98 7.76 -76.45 -31.01
N ILE A 99 7.82 -75.36 -31.75
CA ILE A 99 7.28 -75.18 -33.09
C ILE A 99 8.47 -75.07 -34.06
N CYS A 100 8.40 -75.80 -35.17
CA CYS A 100 9.46 -75.67 -36.17
C CYS A 100 9.35 -74.30 -36.84
N GLY A 101 10.47 -73.59 -37.03
CA GLY A 101 10.48 -72.21 -37.50
C GLY A 101 9.79 -71.95 -38.85
N ASN A 102 9.58 -72.98 -39.67
CA ASN A 102 8.80 -72.90 -40.91
C ASN A 102 7.27 -72.94 -40.73
N LEU A 103 6.80 -73.31 -39.54
CA LEU A 103 5.40 -73.36 -39.12
C LEU A 103 5.09 -72.36 -38.01
N ASP A 104 6.12 -71.73 -37.46
CA ASP A 104 6.00 -70.65 -36.52
C ASP A 104 5.81 -69.32 -37.27
N ASP A 105 4.83 -68.54 -36.81
CA ASP A 105 4.59 -67.20 -37.33
C ASP A 105 5.58 -66.18 -36.71
N CYS A 106 6.20 -66.53 -35.58
CA CYS A 106 7.22 -65.76 -34.86
C CYS A 106 8.53 -66.54 -34.61
N PRO A 107 9.27 -66.95 -35.67
CA PRO A 107 10.31 -67.98 -35.61
C PRO A 107 11.60 -67.64 -34.84
N ASN A 108 11.65 -66.50 -34.16
CA ASN A 108 12.81 -66.11 -33.35
C ASN A 108 12.41 -65.64 -31.95
N ASP A 109 11.14 -65.81 -31.60
CA ASP A 109 10.56 -65.38 -30.34
C ASP A 109 9.83 -66.53 -29.68
N PHE A 110 10.39 -66.99 -28.56
CA PHE A 110 9.88 -68.12 -27.79
C PHE A 110 8.45 -67.90 -27.29
N ASP A 111 8.09 -66.66 -26.97
CA ASP A 111 6.78 -66.35 -26.40
C ASP A 111 5.68 -66.16 -27.47
N ASN A 112 6.08 -66.05 -28.75
CA ASN A 112 5.21 -65.89 -29.92
C ASN A 112 4.28 -64.65 -29.80
N ASP A 113 3.23 -64.61 -30.61
CA ASP A 113 2.11 -63.66 -30.48
C ASP A 113 1.23 -64.06 -29.27
N ILE A 114 1.57 -63.54 -28.09
CA ILE A 114 0.98 -63.93 -26.79
C ILE A 114 -0.50 -63.55 -26.68
N ASP A 115 -0.89 -62.39 -27.19
CA ASP A 115 -2.24 -61.81 -27.08
C ASP A 115 -3.09 -61.95 -28.36
N GLU A 116 -2.51 -62.51 -29.42
CA GLU A 116 -3.14 -62.82 -30.72
C GLU A 116 -3.43 -61.55 -31.56
N ASP A 117 -2.66 -60.48 -31.42
CA ASP A 117 -2.80 -59.23 -32.18
C ASP A 117 -2.16 -59.27 -33.59
N GLY A 118 -1.31 -60.26 -33.83
CA GLY A 118 -0.58 -60.49 -35.07
C GLY A 118 0.84 -59.92 -35.12
N ILE A 119 1.39 -59.47 -34.00
CA ILE A 119 2.75 -59.02 -33.79
C ILE A 119 3.46 -60.03 -32.86
N CYS A 120 4.73 -60.31 -33.13
CA CYS A 120 5.50 -61.19 -32.26
C CYS A 120 5.84 -60.46 -30.97
N GLY A 121 5.74 -61.12 -29.81
CA GLY A 121 5.96 -60.51 -28.50
C GLY A 121 7.31 -59.82 -28.32
N ASP A 122 8.35 -60.24 -29.04
CA ASP A 122 9.67 -59.58 -29.09
C ASP A 122 9.70 -58.25 -29.86
N LEU A 123 8.72 -58.03 -30.73
CA LEU A 123 8.53 -56.83 -31.55
C LEU A 123 7.31 -56.02 -31.13
N ASP A 124 6.49 -56.58 -30.25
CA ASP A 124 5.33 -55.92 -29.68
C ASP A 124 5.75 -55.05 -28.50
N GLU A 125 5.33 -53.79 -28.53
CA GLU A 125 5.55 -52.85 -27.43
C GLU A 125 4.58 -53.14 -26.27
N CYS A 126 3.44 -53.81 -26.57
CA CYS A 126 2.42 -54.24 -25.63
C CYS A 126 2.08 -55.74 -25.71
N PRO A 127 3.05 -56.64 -25.40
CA PRO A 127 2.95 -58.09 -25.68
C PRO A 127 1.86 -58.87 -24.92
N ASN A 128 1.01 -58.21 -24.15
CA ASN A 128 -0.06 -58.88 -23.39
C ASN A 128 -1.43 -58.21 -23.60
N ASP A 129 -1.51 -57.20 -24.46
CA ASP A 129 -2.72 -56.46 -24.73
C ASP A 129 -3.03 -56.45 -26.23
N LEU A 130 -4.08 -57.20 -26.58
CA LEU A 130 -4.59 -57.31 -27.94
C LEU A 130 -4.90 -55.95 -28.59
N ASP A 131 -5.34 -54.97 -27.79
CA ASP A 131 -5.72 -53.66 -28.30
C ASP A 131 -4.52 -52.68 -28.37
N ASN A 132 -3.34 -53.10 -27.88
CA ASN A 132 -2.11 -52.31 -27.81
C ASN A 132 -2.29 -50.96 -27.09
N ASP A 133 -1.33 -50.06 -27.27
CA ASP A 133 -1.48 -48.65 -26.95
C ASP A 133 -2.50 -47.99 -27.92
N ILE A 134 -3.75 -47.86 -27.45
CA ILE A 134 -4.90 -47.44 -28.26
C ILE A 134 -4.85 -45.95 -28.63
N ASP A 135 -4.37 -45.10 -27.72
CA ASP A 135 -4.33 -43.65 -27.85
C ASP A 135 -2.93 -43.10 -28.16
N GLU A 136 -1.94 -43.98 -28.27
CA GLU A 136 -0.56 -43.73 -28.66
C GLU A 136 0.23 -42.93 -27.59
N ASP A 137 -0.08 -43.10 -26.30
CA ASP A 137 0.57 -42.42 -25.16
C ASP A 137 1.87 -43.12 -24.66
N GLY A 138 2.12 -44.33 -25.14
CA GLY A 138 3.26 -45.16 -24.80
C GLY A 138 3.01 -46.12 -23.62
N ILE A 139 1.78 -46.24 -23.14
CA ILE A 139 1.33 -47.18 -22.12
C ILE A 139 0.35 -48.17 -22.75
N CYS A 140 0.53 -49.44 -22.44
CA CYS A 140 -0.36 -50.48 -22.96
C CYS A 140 -1.74 -50.37 -22.30
N GLY A 141 -2.80 -50.51 -23.08
CA GLY A 141 -4.19 -50.30 -22.63
C GLY A 141 -4.63 -51.20 -21.46
N ASP A 142 -3.96 -52.33 -21.23
CA ASP A 142 -4.19 -53.22 -20.09
C ASP A 142 -3.57 -52.72 -18.77
N ILE A 143 -2.58 -51.83 -18.86
CA ILE A 143 -1.88 -51.16 -17.75
C ILE A 143 -2.36 -49.72 -17.58
N ASP A 144 -2.83 -49.11 -18.67
CA ASP A 144 -3.32 -47.76 -18.71
C ASP A 144 -4.63 -47.61 -17.91
N SER A 145 -4.64 -46.65 -16.97
CA SER A 145 -5.84 -46.26 -16.22
C SER A 145 -6.87 -45.59 -17.12
N CYS A 146 -6.43 -44.95 -18.21
CA CYS A 146 -7.22 -44.20 -19.15
C CYS A 146 -6.98 -44.60 -20.62
N PRO A 147 -7.33 -45.84 -21.03
CA PRO A 147 -6.93 -46.46 -22.32
C PRO A 147 -7.49 -45.84 -23.61
N ASN A 148 -8.13 -44.69 -23.53
CA ASN A 148 -8.69 -43.99 -24.70
C ASN A 148 -8.41 -42.48 -24.62
N ASP A 149 -7.48 -42.09 -23.76
CA ASP A 149 -7.13 -40.72 -23.47
C ASP A 149 -5.62 -40.56 -23.37
N PHE A 150 -5.04 -39.99 -24.42
CA PHE A 150 -3.59 -39.80 -24.55
C PHE A 150 -2.97 -39.04 -23.38
N ASP A 151 -3.71 -38.11 -22.78
CA ASP A 151 -3.22 -37.29 -21.68
C ASP A 151 -3.31 -38.03 -20.32
N ASN A 152 -4.01 -39.17 -20.27
CA ASN A 152 -4.20 -40.03 -19.10
C ASN A 152 -4.80 -39.26 -17.89
N ASP A 153 -4.58 -39.78 -16.69
CA ASP A 153 -4.79 -39.10 -15.42
C ASP A 153 -3.58 -38.20 -15.10
N ILE A 154 -3.60 -36.96 -15.62
CA ILE A 154 -2.44 -36.03 -15.57
C ILE A 154 -2.08 -35.66 -14.13
N ASP A 155 -3.08 -35.45 -13.27
CA ASP A 155 -2.91 -34.97 -11.89
C ASP A 155 -2.97 -36.10 -10.83
N GLY A 156 -3.43 -37.28 -11.20
CA GLY A 156 -3.40 -38.48 -10.36
C GLY A 156 -4.64 -38.65 -9.47
N ASP A 157 -5.80 -38.08 -9.86
CA ASP A 157 -7.06 -38.13 -9.09
C ASP A 157 -7.94 -39.38 -9.41
N ASP A 158 -7.43 -40.28 -10.24
CA ASP A 158 -8.11 -41.46 -10.80
C ASP A 158 -9.27 -41.11 -11.80
N ILE A 159 -9.31 -39.90 -12.35
CA ILE A 159 -10.22 -39.46 -13.43
C ILE A 159 -9.41 -39.15 -14.69
N CYS A 160 -9.87 -39.66 -15.84
CA CYS A 160 -9.19 -39.39 -17.10
C CYS A 160 -9.37 -37.93 -17.51
N ALA A 161 -8.30 -37.28 -17.95
CA ALA A 161 -8.26 -35.86 -18.32
C ALA A 161 -9.37 -35.41 -19.27
N ASN A 162 -9.84 -36.28 -20.18
CA ASN A 162 -10.91 -35.98 -21.13
C ASN A 162 -12.34 -36.03 -20.54
N VAL A 163 -12.50 -36.58 -19.34
CA VAL A 163 -13.73 -36.58 -18.55
C VAL A 163 -13.63 -35.63 -17.36
N ASP A 164 -12.41 -35.35 -16.93
CA ASP A 164 -12.15 -34.41 -15.86
C ASP A 164 -12.47 -32.97 -16.28
N ILE A 165 -13.16 -32.25 -15.39
CA ILE A 165 -13.42 -30.82 -15.54
C ILE A 165 -12.15 -30.03 -15.22
N CYS A 166 -11.28 -30.60 -14.36
CA CYS A 166 -10.07 -29.99 -13.86
C CYS A 166 -8.85 -30.90 -14.07
N PRO A 167 -8.46 -31.16 -15.33
CA PRO A 167 -7.51 -32.22 -15.68
C PRO A 167 -6.07 -32.01 -15.23
N ASN A 168 -5.77 -30.97 -14.47
CA ASN A 168 -4.43 -30.69 -13.97
C ASN A 168 -4.42 -30.41 -12.46
N ASP A 169 -5.55 -30.63 -11.80
CA ASP A 169 -5.75 -30.33 -10.40
C ASP A 169 -6.39 -31.53 -9.70
N ILE A 170 -5.59 -32.18 -8.85
CA ILE A 170 -5.97 -33.38 -8.10
C ILE A 170 -7.16 -33.14 -7.14
N ASP A 171 -7.37 -31.90 -6.73
CA ASP A 171 -8.45 -31.54 -5.81
C ASP A 171 -9.77 -31.25 -6.57
N ASN A 172 -9.68 -31.06 -7.90
CA ASN A 172 -10.79 -30.85 -8.82
C ASN A 172 -11.70 -29.66 -8.42
N ASP A 173 -12.91 -29.60 -8.95
CA ASP A 173 -13.97 -28.67 -8.56
C ASP A 173 -14.60 -29.12 -7.22
N ILE A 174 -13.91 -28.81 -6.12
CA ILE A 174 -14.21 -29.27 -4.75
C ILE A 174 -15.66 -28.92 -4.35
N ASP A 175 -16.12 -27.71 -4.65
CA ASP A 175 -17.42 -27.20 -4.24
C ASP A 175 -18.50 -27.21 -5.33
N GLN A 176 -18.13 -27.60 -6.57
CA GLN A 176 -18.99 -27.82 -7.72
C GLN A 176 -19.52 -26.53 -8.37
N ASP A 177 -18.75 -25.46 -8.33
CA ASP A 177 -19.06 -24.18 -8.97
C ASP A 177 -18.66 -24.14 -10.46
N GLY A 178 -17.80 -25.06 -10.88
CA GLY A 178 -17.28 -25.22 -12.24
C GLY A 178 -15.92 -24.57 -12.49
N ILE A 179 -15.22 -24.14 -11.44
CA ILE A 179 -13.84 -23.66 -11.43
C ILE A 179 -12.97 -24.73 -10.76
N CYS A 180 -11.72 -24.83 -11.20
CA CYS A 180 -10.78 -25.80 -10.64
C CYS A 180 -10.14 -25.23 -9.39
N GLY A 181 -10.00 -26.02 -8.34
CA GLY A 181 -9.50 -25.58 -7.03
C GLY A 181 -8.13 -24.89 -7.06
N ASP A 182 -7.29 -25.19 -8.06
CA ASP A 182 -6.00 -24.54 -8.31
C ASP A 182 -6.10 -23.11 -8.88
N ILE A 183 -7.23 -22.78 -9.50
CA ILE A 183 -7.55 -21.47 -10.10
C ILE A 183 -8.63 -20.74 -9.29
N ASP A 184 -9.41 -21.49 -8.53
CA ASP A 184 -10.45 -20.98 -7.68
C ASP A 184 -9.84 -20.32 -6.46
N ILE A 185 -10.08 -19.01 -6.32
CA ILE A 185 -9.64 -18.23 -5.16
C ILE A 185 -10.44 -18.64 -3.91
N CYS A 186 -11.61 -19.26 -4.11
CA CYS A 186 -12.54 -19.72 -3.11
C CYS A 186 -12.88 -21.21 -3.23
N PRO A 187 -11.87 -22.10 -3.16
CA PRO A 187 -11.97 -23.51 -3.55
C PRO A 187 -12.83 -24.38 -2.61
N ASN A 188 -13.57 -23.78 -1.68
CA ASN A 188 -14.50 -24.48 -0.80
C ASN A 188 -15.87 -23.77 -0.70
N ASP A 189 -16.06 -22.66 -1.40
CA ASP A 189 -17.27 -21.87 -1.38
C ASP A 189 -17.85 -21.72 -2.79
N PRO A 190 -18.94 -22.45 -3.11
CA PRO A 190 -19.47 -22.48 -4.47
C PRO A 190 -20.15 -21.18 -4.92
N ASP A 191 -20.31 -20.22 -4.00
CA ASP A 191 -20.80 -18.88 -4.32
C ASP A 191 -19.65 -17.91 -4.66
N ASN A 192 -18.39 -18.31 -4.43
CA ASN A 192 -17.14 -17.57 -4.65
C ASN A 192 -17.09 -16.21 -3.95
N ASP A 193 -16.08 -15.42 -4.29
CA ASP A 193 -16.03 -13.98 -4.05
C ASP A 193 -17.13 -13.29 -4.91
N ILE A 194 -18.26 -13.00 -4.26
CA ILE A 194 -19.49 -12.54 -4.92
C ILE A 194 -19.38 -11.08 -5.39
N ASP A 195 -18.62 -10.27 -4.68
CA ASP A 195 -18.48 -8.81 -4.90
C ASP A 195 -17.09 -8.40 -5.40
N GLU A 196 -16.18 -9.35 -5.56
CA GLU A 196 -14.85 -9.22 -6.16
C GLU A 196 -13.85 -8.46 -5.26
N ASP A 197 -13.96 -8.62 -3.94
CA ASP A 197 -13.13 -7.95 -2.91
C ASP A 197 -11.88 -8.75 -2.48
N GLY A 198 -11.78 -10.00 -2.94
CA GLY A 198 -10.69 -10.93 -2.63
C GLY A 198 -10.92 -11.82 -1.40
N ILE A 199 -12.12 -11.80 -0.80
CA ILE A 199 -12.54 -12.63 0.32
C ILE A 199 -13.67 -13.57 -0.15
N CYS A 200 -13.58 -14.83 0.25
CA CYS A 200 -14.62 -15.80 -0.11
C CYS A 200 -15.91 -15.51 0.64
N GLY A 201 -17.05 -15.58 -0.05
CA GLY A 201 -18.35 -15.23 0.52
C GLY A 201 -18.76 -15.99 1.79
N ASP A 202 -18.18 -17.18 2.04
CA ASP A 202 -18.35 -17.95 3.27
C ASP A 202 -17.50 -17.46 4.46
N LEU A 203 -16.42 -16.74 4.18
CA LEU A 203 -15.51 -16.10 5.13
C LEU A 203 -15.76 -14.60 5.26
N ASP A 204 -16.43 -14.02 4.27
CA ASP A 204 -16.79 -12.62 4.23
C ASP A 204 -17.98 -12.34 5.14
N GLU A 205 -17.83 -11.34 6.01
CA GLU A 205 -18.91 -10.87 6.86
C GLU A 205 -19.92 -10.01 6.06
N CYS A 206 -19.48 -9.48 4.91
CA CYS A 206 -20.24 -8.65 3.98
C CYS A 206 -20.21 -9.12 2.51
N PRO A 207 -20.75 -10.32 2.21
CA PRO A 207 -20.56 -11.04 0.93
C PRO A 207 -21.21 -10.44 -0.33
N ASN A 208 -21.67 -9.19 -0.28
CA ASN A 208 -22.24 -8.51 -1.45
C ASN A 208 -21.78 -7.05 -1.54
N ASP A 209 -20.80 -6.68 -0.73
CA ASP A 209 -20.27 -5.34 -0.61
C ASP A 209 -18.74 -5.36 -0.61
N PRO A 210 -18.10 -4.95 -1.73
CA PRO A 210 -16.65 -5.07 -1.86
C PRO A 210 -15.88 -4.11 -0.94
N ASP A 211 -16.56 -3.11 -0.40
CA ASP A 211 -15.98 -2.16 0.53
C ASP A 211 -16.03 -2.67 1.99
N ASN A 212 -16.75 -3.78 2.25
CA ASN A 212 -16.93 -4.37 3.57
C ASN A 212 -17.50 -3.38 4.61
N ASP A 213 -17.37 -3.71 5.89
CA ASP A 213 -17.62 -2.81 7.03
C ASP A 213 -16.45 -1.81 7.17
N ILE A 214 -16.42 -0.77 6.33
CA ILE A 214 -15.33 0.23 6.26
C ILE A 214 -15.06 0.88 7.63
N ASP A 215 -16.12 1.20 8.38
CA ASP A 215 -16.02 1.92 9.65
C ASP A 215 -16.02 1.03 10.90
N GLY A 216 -16.30 -0.27 10.74
CA GLY A 216 -16.20 -1.27 11.79
C GLY A 216 -17.39 -1.34 12.74
N ASP A 217 -18.56 -0.82 12.37
CA ASP A 217 -19.78 -0.83 13.20
C ASP A 217 -20.54 -2.17 13.21
N GLY A 218 -20.16 -3.07 12.30
CA GLY A 218 -20.74 -4.40 12.09
C GLY A 218 -21.90 -4.43 11.08
N ILE A 219 -22.03 -3.41 10.22
CA ILE A 219 -22.99 -3.31 9.13
C ILE A 219 -22.22 -3.13 7.82
N CYS A 220 -22.55 -3.95 6.83
CA CYS A 220 -21.96 -3.85 5.50
C CYS A 220 -22.35 -2.52 4.84
N GLY A 221 -21.39 -1.82 4.26
CA GLY A 221 -21.58 -0.51 3.62
C GLY A 221 -22.70 -0.45 2.55
N ASP A 222 -22.98 -1.54 1.85
CA ASP A 222 -24.09 -1.63 0.88
C ASP A 222 -25.48 -1.58 1.53
N ILE A 223 -25.54 -1.95 2.81
CA ILE A 223 -26.72 -1.93 3.67
C ILE A 223 -26.66 -0.73 4.63
N ASP A 224 -25.46 -0.25 4.94
CA ASP A 224 -25.26 0.90 5.77
C ASP A 224 -25.74 2.16 5.05
N ILE A 225 -26.58 2.91 5.75
CA ILE A 225 -27.02 4.21 5.26
C ILE A 225 -25.81 5.16 5.27
N CYS A 226 -24.87 4.93 6.20
CA CYS A 226 -23.72 5.74 6.55
C CYS A 226 -22.43 4.91 6.55
N PRO A 227 -21.95 4.45 5.38
CA PRO A 227 -20.89 3.43 5.26
C PRO A 227 -19.51 3.83 5.77
N ASN A 228 -19.32 5.09 6.18
CA ASN A 228 -18.05 5.66 6.60
C ASN A 228 -18.14 6.29 8.00
N ASP A 229 -19.26 6.11 8.69
CA ASP A 229 -19.50 6.65 10.02
C ASP A 229 -20.01 5.56 10.96
N SER A 230 -19.11 5.09 11.83
CA SER A 230 -19.38 4.00 12.78
C SER A 230 -20.49 4.29 13.80
N ASP A 231 -20.94 5.55 13.91
CA ASP A 231 -22.08 5.91 14.75
C ASP A 231 -23.43 5.71 14.03
N ASN A 232 -23.44 5.57 12.70
CA ASN A 232 -24.61 5.36 11.83
C ASN A 232 -25.69 6.45 11.99
N ASP A 233 -26.86 6.29 11.35
CA ASP A 233 -28.03 7.17 11.44
C ASP A 233 -28.71 7.06 12.84
N ILE A 234 -28.04 7.56 13.88
CA ILE A 234 -28.46 7.49 15.29
C ILE A 234 -29.89 8.02 15.49
N ASP A 235 -30.28 9.05 14.73
CA ASP A 235 -31.59 9.70 14.86
C ASP A 235 -32.65 9.27 13.83
N GLN A 236 -32.29 8.40 12.89
CA GLN A 236 -33.15 7.76 11.88
C GLN A 236 -33.76 8.76 10.89
N ASP A 237 -33.02 9.82 10.56
CA ASP A 237 -33.46 10.88 9.65
C ASP A 237 -33.04 10.65 8.18
N GLY A 238 -32.09 9.74 7.95
CA GLY A 238 -31.57 9.35 6.64
C GLY A 238 -30.37 10.18 6.14
N LEU A 239 -29.66 10.89 7.03
CA LEU A 239 -28.39 11.58 6.78
C LEU A 239 -27.29 11.04 7.70
N CYS A 240 -26.05 11.09 7.22
CA CYS A 240 -24.92 10.37 7.81
C CYS A 240 -23.89 11.22 8.56
N CYS A 241 -24.05 12.53 8.49
CA CYS A 241 -23.46 13.43 9.47
C CYS A 241 -24.57 14.34 9.96
N ASN A 242 -24.59 14.53 11.27
CA ASN A 242 -25.63 15.28 11.92
C ASN A 242 -25.19 16.75 12.04
N ASP A 243 -25.55 17.55 11.04
CA ASP A 243 -25.58 19.00 11.19
C ASP A 243 -26.85 19.58 10.56
N GLU A 244 -27.98 19.37 11.24
CA GLU A 244 -28.84 20.49 11.65
C GLU A 244 -30.03 20.02 12.52
N PHE A 245 -30.06 20.54 13.76
CA PHE A 245 -31.22 20.68 14.67
C PHE A 245 -31.74 19.45 15.46
N ASP A 246 -31.08 19.17 16.59
CA ASP A 246 -31.78 19.15 17.89
C ASP A 246 -30.84 19.32 19.11
N PHE A 247 -29.93 20.31 19.09
CA PHE A 247 -29.23 20.72 20.31
C PHE A 247 -30.20 21.50 21.22
N GLU A 248 -31.03 20.78 21.97
CA GLU A 248 -31.71 21.35 23.14
C GLU A 248 -30.65 21.58 24.23
N ILE A 249 -30.02 22.76 24.26
CA ILE A 249 -29.31 23.19 25.47
C ILE A 249 -30.37 23.35 26.55
N GLU A 250 -30.32 22.50 27.58
CA GLU A 250 -31.34 22.48 28.62
C GLU A 250 -31.53 23.89 29.20
N ASN A 251 -32.77 24.40 29.12
CA ASN A 251 -33.15 25.78 29.50
C ASN A 251 -32.61 26.90 28.58
N HIS A 252 -32.36 26.69 27.29
CA HIS A 252 -32.06 27.78 26.34
C HIS A 252 -32.99 27.75 25.12
N VAL A 253 -33.01 28.87 24.37
CA VAL A 253 -33.79 29.04 23.15
C VAL A 253 -32.86 29.47 22.02
N PHE A 254 -32.79 28.66 20.97
CA PHE A 254 -32.18 29.07 19.71
C PHE A 254 -32.84 30.36 19.20
N SER A 255 -32.05 31.41 19.03
CA SER A 255 -32.55 32.77 18.78
C SER A 255 -32.13 33.34 17.43
N GLY A 256 -31.19 32.70 16.73
CA GLY A 256 -30.75 33.02 15.38
C GLY A 256 -29.26 32.70 15.17
N SER A 257 -28.77 32.96 13.96
CA SER A 257 -27.37 32.78 13.56
C SER A 257 -26.86 34.02 12.83
N TYR A 258 -25.57 34.33 12.98
CA TYR A 258 -24.86 35.47 12.38
C TYR A 258 -23.36 35.13 12.31
N GLY A 259 -22.69 35.45 11.20
CA GLY A 259 -21.25 35.20 11.06
C GLY A 259 -20.82 33.73 11.18
N GLY A 260 -21.68 32.77 10.80
CA GLY A 260 -21.42 31.33 11.00
C GLY A 260 -21.80 30.82 12.40
N SER A 261 -21.75 31.68 13.42
CA SER A 261 -22.12 31.35 14.80
C SER A 261 -23.64 31.22 15.02
N SER A 262 -24.02 30.33 15.94
CA SER A 262 -25.39 30.12 16.41
C SER A 262 -25.59 30.62 17.85
N TYR A 263 -26.67 31.38 18.08
CA TYR A 263 -26.89 32.08 19.35
C TYR A 263 -28.09 31.55 20.12
N PHE A 264 -27.87 31.24 21.40
CA PHE A 264 -28.86 30.67 22.30
C PHE A 264 -29.08 31.56 23.53
N ILE A 265 -30.34 31.90 23.82
CA ILE A 265 -30.70 32.71 24.97
C ILE A 265 -31.22 31.82 26.10
N SER A 266 -30.63 31.94 27.29
CA SER A 266 -31.08 31.22 28.48
C SER A 266 -32.51 31.56 28.93
N GLN A 267 -33.19 30.58 29.51
CA GLN A 267 -34.54 30.66 30.09
C GLN A 267 -34.53 30.77 31.62
N ASN A 268 -33.37 30.58 32.24
CA ASN A 268 -33.08 30.76 33.66
C ASN A 268 -32.05 31.87 33.87
N GLN A 269 -31.97 32.38 35.11
CA GLN A 269 -30.98 33.38 35.49
C GLN A 269 -29.88 32.72 36.31
N LEU A 270 -28.63 32.99 35.97
CA LEU A 270 -27.44 32.48 36.65
C LEU A 270 -26.47 33.63 36.94
N THR A 271 -25.54 33.40 37.87
CA THR A 271 -24.39 34.30 38.02
C THR A 271 -23.49 34.21 36.79
N TRP A 272 -22.63 35.20 36.57
CA TRP A 272 -21.79 35.25 35.36
C TRP A 272 -20.87 34.02 35.26
N GLU A 273 -20.25 33.61 36.38
CA GLU A 273 -19.37 32.43 36.45
C GLU A 273 -20.13 31.13 36.18
N GLU A 274 -21.34 30.96 36.74
CA GLU A 274 -22.18 29.81 36.46
C GLU A 274 -22.67 29.78 35.00
N ALA A 275 -22.91 30.95 34.40
CA ALA A 275 -23.34 31.07 33.01
C ALA A 275 -22.20 30.70 32.05
N ARG A 276 -20.97 31.13 32.36
CA ARG A 276 -19.75 30.71 31.67
C ARG A 276 -19.58 29.20 31.68
N ASP A 277 -19.67 28.58 32.86
CA ASP A 277 -19.53 27.13 32.99
C ASP A 277 -20.53 26.36 32.11
N VAL A 278 -21.76 26.88 31.98
CA VAL A 278 -22.80 26.28 31.13
C VAL A 278 -22.49 26.49 29.66
N ALA A 279 -22.02 27.68 29.26
CA ALA A 279 -21.64 27.95 27.88
C ALA A 279 -20.52 26.99 27.42
N GLN A 280 -19.45 26.87 28.23
CA GLN A 280 -18.32 25.99 27.95
C GLN A 280 -18.73 24.51 27.91
N GLN A 281 -19.59 24.06 28.83
CA GLN A 281 -20.16 22.70 28.80
C GLN A 281 -21.04 22.43 27.56
N SER A 282 -21.53 23.48 26.91
CA SER A 282 -22.39 23.40 25.73
C SER A 282 -21.59 23.49 24.42
N GLY A 283 -20.26 23.43 24.47
CA GLY A 283 -19.41 23.52 23.28
C GLY A 283 -19.28 24.93 22.70
N GLY A 284 -19.58 25.96 23.49
CA GLY A 284 -19.47 27.36 23.08
C GLY A 284 -18.99 28.28 24.20
N TYR A 285 -19.19 29.58 24.03
CA TYR A 285 -18.74 30.60 24.98
C TYR A 285 -19.87 31.57 25.33
N LEU A 286 -19.67 32.37 26.37
CA LEU A 286 -20.53 33.54 26.58
C LEU A 286 -20.27 34.53 25.44
N LEU A 287 -21.35 34.98 24.80
CA LEU A 287 -21.34 35.88 23.64
C LEU A 287 -20.18 36.90 23.65
N SER A 288 -19.31 36.85 22.65
CA SER A 288 -18.41 37.95 22.28
C SER A 288 -19.10 38.86 21.26
N ILE A 289 -18.63 40.11 21.13
CA ILE A 289 -19.20 41.03 20.15
C ILE A 289 -18.06 41.78 19.48
N ASN A 290 -17.83 41.46 18.21
CA ASN A 290 -16.61 41.85 17.49
C ASN A 290 -16.82 43.11 16.64
N ASN A 291 -18.05 43.40 16.19
CA ASN A 291 -18.33 44.57 15.37
C ASN A 291 -19.73 45.21 15.62
N GLU A 292 -19.97 46.36 14.99
CA GLU A 292 -21.22 47.12 15.14
C GLU A 292 -22.43 46.35 14.57
N GLU A 293 -22.24 45.60 13.49
CA GLU A 293 -23.25 44.79 12.82
C GLU A 293 -23.76 43.65 13.71
N GLU A 294 -22.85 42.88 14.31
CA GLU A 294 -23.17 41.84 15.28
C GLU A 294 -23.91 42.41 16.49
N ASN A 295 -23.39 43.50 17.07
CA ASN A 295 -24.03 44.18 18.19
C ASN A 295 -25.50 44.57 17.90
N ASN A 296 -25.76 44.98 16.65
CA ASN A 296 -27.10 45.30 16.18
C ASN A 296 -27.97 44.04 16.01
N PHE A 297 -27.42 42.96 15.45
CA PHE A 297 -28.09 41.66 15.35
C PHE A 297 -28.50 41.13 16.73
N ILE A 298 -27.59 41.14 17.71
CA ILE A 298 -27.87 40.76 19.10
C ILE A 298 -29.05 41.57 19.67
N GLY A 299 -29.07 42.88 19.39
CA GLY A 299 -30.20 43.75 19.73
C GLY A 299 -31.55 43.26 19.19
N THR A 300 -31.58 42.62 18.02
CA THR A 300 -32.80 42.09 17.41
C THR A 300 -33.30 40.80 18.04
N ILE A 301 -32.42 39.96 18.57
CA ILE A 301 -32.78 38.64 19.14
C ILE A 301 -33.09 38.72 20.65
N VAL A 302 -32.50 39.68 21.38
CA VAL A 302 -32.73 39.87 22.82
C VAL A 302 -34.04 40.63 23.09
N SER A 303 -34.29 41.70 22.33
CA SER A 303 -35.47 42.58 22.51
C SER A 303 -36.84 41.88 22.51
N PRO A 304 -37.09 40.84 21.68
CA PRO A 304 -38.37 40.13 21.63
C PRO A 304 -38.58 39.15 22.78
N ASN A 305 -37.50 38.59 23.33
CA ASN A 305 -37.55 37.39 24.17
C ASN A 305 -37.50 37.68 25.68
N LEU A 306 -36.84 38.77 26.11
CA LEU A 306 -36.58 39.04 27.53
C LEU A 306 -37.19 40.35 28.07
N GLY A 307 -37.79 41.19 27.23
CA GLY A 307 -38.35 42.49 27.63
C GLY A 307 -37.27 43.52 28.03
N ASP A 308 -37.58 44.43 28.98
CA ASP A 308 -36.68 45.53 29.41
C ASP A 308 -35.47 45.07 30.27
N GLY A 309 -35.09 43.79 30.20
CA GLY A 309 -34.02 43.18 31.01
C GLY A 309 -32.63 43.34 30.39
N TRP A 310 -31.59 43.15 31.20
CA TRP A 310 -30.18 43.11 30.82
C TRP A 310 -29.69 41.66 30.83
N VAL A 311 -28.73 41.32 29.97
CA VAL A 311 -28.22 39.96 29.79
C VAL A 311 -26.71 39.90 29.89
N TRP A 312 -26.14 38.84 30.47
CA TRP A 312 -24.70 38.61 30.50
C TRP A 312 -24.14 38.33 29.11
N ILE A 313 -22.95 38.85 28.87
CA ILE A 313 -22.08 38.59 27.72
C ILE A 313 -20.69 38.20 28.24
N GLY A 314 -19.79 37.73 27.38
CA GLY A 314 -18.47 37.19 27.76
C GLY A 314 -17.47 38.23 28.30
N LEU A 315 -17.78 39.52 28.22
CA LEU A 315 -16.85 40.58 28.63
C LEU A 315 -16.71 40.66 30.16
N ASN A 316 -15.49 40.74 30.69
CA ASN A 316 -15.23 40.79 32.14
C ASN A 316 -13.90 41.49 32.47
N ASP A 317 -13.71 41.97 33.72
CA ASP A 317 -12.41 42.49 34.22
C ASP A 317 -11.92 41.72 35.46
N LEU A 318 -12.16 40.40 35.48
CA LEU A 318 -11.88 39.53 36.62
C LEU A 318 -10.38 39.37 36.91
N GLU A 319 -9.53 39.40 35.88
CA GLU A 319 -8.09 39.20 36.07
C GLU A 319 -7.40 40.47 36.57
N GLU A 320 -7.63 41.60 35.91
CA GLU A 320 -7.11 42.90 36.31
C GLU A 320 -8.21 43.98 36.27
N ASN A 321 -8.48 44.57 37.43
CA ASN A 321 -9.53 45.57 37.57
C ASN A 321 -9.29 46.80 36.66
N GLY A 322 -10.19 46.99 35.69
CA GLY A 322 -10.10 48.04 34.68
C GLY A 322 -9.60 47.57 33.30
N LEU A 323 -9.09 46.34 33.19
CA LEU A 323 -8.75 45.70 31.92
C LEU A 323 -9.89 44.73 31.54
N TRP A 324 -10.63 45.06 30.48
CA TRP A 324 -11.77 44.26 30.03
C TRP A 324 -11.33 43.28 28.95
N VAL A 325 -11.60 42.00 29.17
CA VAL A 325 -11.27 40.88 28.28
C VAL A 325 -12.52 40.04 28.00
N TRP A 326 -12.56 39.39 26.85
CA TRP A 326 -13.61 38.43 26.52
C TRP A 326 -13.28 37.05 27.07
N ASP A 327 -14.33 36.27 27.35
CA ASP A 327 -14.21 34.95 27.96
C ASP A 327 -13.71 33.86 26.99
N ASP A 328 -14.01 34.03 25.71
CA ASP A 328 -13.58 33.17 24.61
C ASP A 328 -12.14 33.45 24.17
N GLY A 329 -11.48 34.45 24.77
CA GLY A 329 -10.12 34.88 24.39
C GLY A 329 -10.08 35.80 23.18
N SER A 330 -11.22 36.12 22.56
CA SER A 330 -11.28 37.08 21.46
C SER A 330 -10.77 38.45 21.89
N VAL A 331 -10.11 39.15 20.97
CA VAL A 331 -9.65 40.51 21.16
C VAL A 331 -10.46 41.40 20.22
N SER A 332 -11.20 42.36 20.77
CA SER A 332 -12.06 43.25 19.98
C SER A 332 -11.73 44.71 20.29
N GLU A 333 -11.52 45.52 19.25
CA GLU A 333 -11.43 46.97 19.35
C GLU A 333 -12.80 47.64 19.51
N PHE A 334 -13.89 46.89 19.30
CA PHE A 334 -15.25 47.39 19.37
C PHE A 334 -15.78 47.35 20.80
N PHE A 335 -15.99 48.53 21.39
CA PHE A 335 -16.65 48.65 22.69
C PHE A 335 -17.87 49.56 22.63
N ASN A 336 -19.06 49.00 22.89
CA ASN A 336 -20.31 49.77 22.88
C ASN A 336 -20.83 50.11 24.28
N TRP A 337 -19.94 50.61 25.15
CA TRP A 337 -20.31 51.01 26.50
C TRP A 337 -21.36 52.14 26.53
N ARG A 338 -22.28 52.04 27.48
CA ARG A 338 -23.18 53.16 27.83
C ARG A 338 -22.38 54.36 28.34
N SER A 339 -22.93 55.55 28.13
CA SER A 339 -22.38 56.79 28.68
C SER A 339 -22.11 56.66 30.19
N ASP A 340 -20.91 57.07 30.60
CA ASP A 340 -20.37 56.95 31.95
C ASP A 340 -20.10 55.50 32.44
N GLN A 341 -20.19 54.45 31.60
CA GLN A 341 -19.75 53.08 31.90
C GLN A 341 -18.40 52.78 31.22
N PRO A 342 -17.63 51.80 31.73
CA PRO A 342 -17.86 50.99 32.94
C PRO A 342 -17.73 51.81 34.24
N THR A 343 -18.51 51.46 35.28
CA THR A 343 -18.46 52.16 36.59
C THR A 343 -17.99 51.24 37.70
N GLY A 344 -16.78 51.46 38.24
CA GLY A 344 -16.34 50.68 39.39
C GLY A 344 -14.89 50.83 39.81
N SER A 345 -14.56 50.23 40.96
CA SER A 345 -13.20 50.08 41.50
C SER A 345 -12.97 48.64 42.04
N ASN A 346 -13.75 47.69 41.53
CA ASN A 346 -13.81 46.26 41.88
C ASN A 346 -14.04 45.49 40.56
N GLN A 347 -13.84 44.16 40.56
CA GLN A 347 -14.14 43.30 39.41
C GLN A 347 -15.66 43.24 39.10
N TYR A 348 -16.03 43.46 37.84
CA TYR A 348 -17.35 43.50 37.24
C TYR A 348 -17.40 42.65 35.96
N CYS A 349 -18.61 42.28 35.57
CA CYS A 349 -18.89 41.52 34.36
C CYS A 349 -19.80 42.33 33.43
N GLY A 350 -19.63 42.14 32.13
CA GLY A 350 -20.25 42.92 31.07
C GLY A 350 -21.66 42.42 30.76
N CYS A 351 -22.54 43.35 30.42
CA CYS A 351 -23.94 43.04 30.15
C CYS A 351 -24.48 43.84 28.98
N PHE A 352 -25.22 43.17 28.12
CA PHE A 352 -25.91 43.80 27.00
C PHE A 352 -27.27 44.36 27.44
N PHE A 353 -27.57 45.58 26.99
CA PHE A 353 -28.80 46.30 27.33
C PHE A 353 -29.59 46.69 26.06
N PRO A 354 -30.70 46.00 25.75
CA PRO A 354 -31.44 46.18 24.49
C PRO A 354 -32.31 47.45 24.41
N ASP A 355 -32.85 47.97 25.53
CA ASP A 355 -33.80 49.10 25.51
C ASP A 355 -33.38 50.29 26.41
N ALA A 356 -33.78 51.53 26.07
CA ALA A 356 -33.47 52.74 26.83
C ALA A 356 -34.55 53.14 27.86
N SER A 357 -35.59 52.32 28.09
CA SER A 357 -36.84 52.82 28.70
C SER A 357 -36.95 52.79 30.23
N VAL A 358 -35.96 52.28 30.99
CA VAL A 358 -36.07 52.17 32.46
C VAL A 358 -34.87 52.74 33.23
N ALA A 359 -34.46 53.97 32.91
CA ALA A 359 -33.85 54.86 33.90
C ALA A 359 -34.41 56.26 33.71
N GLY A 360 -35.13 56.77 34.71
CA GLY A 360 -35.73 58.11 34.69
C GLY A 360 -34.73 59.27 34.70
N SER A 361 -33.71 59.25 33.84
CA SER A 361 -32.69 60.28 33.67
C SER A 361 -32.59 60.70 32.21
N VAL A 362 -32.44 62.01 32.01
CA VAL A 362 -32.70 62.74 30.76
C VAL A 362 -31.43 62.88 29.91
N PHE A 363 -30.64 61.81 29.77
CA PHE A 363 -29.37 61.86 29.03
C PHE A 363 -29.23 60.62 28.12
N GLU A 364 -29.17 60.93 26.82
CA GLU A 364 -28.83 60.16 25.60
C GLU A 364 -29.37 58.73 25.40
N GLU A 365 -30.10 58.57 24.30
CA GLU A 365 -30.74 57.35 23.78
C GLU A 365 -29.68 56.42 23.17
N GLN A 366 -28.98 55.62 23.98
CA GLN A 366 -28.13 54.53 23.49
C GLN A 366 -28.87 53.19 23.60
N PHE A 367 -29.28 52.68 22.44
CA PHE A 367 -29.85 51.34 22.25
C PHE A 367 -28.72 50.32 22.04
N ASN A 368 -28.95 49.05 22.39
CA ASN A 368 -27.99 47.96 22.19
C ASN A 368 -26.60 48.22 22.80
N ALA A 369 -26.54 48.87 23.95
CA ALA A 369 -25.30 49.32 24.58
C ALA A 369 -25.00 48.52 25.86
N TRP A 370 -23.74 48.51 26.28
CA TRP A 370 -23.25 47.64 27.34
C TRP A 370 -23.15 48.37 28.68
N THR A 371 -23.27 47.63 29.78
CA THR A 371 -23.08 48.13 31.14
C THR A 371 -22.29 47.11 31.94
N SER A 372 -21.57 47.57 32.97
CA SER A 372 -20.88 46.67 33.91
C SER A 372 -21.80 46.35 35.09
N GLY A 373 -21.87 45.09 35.49
CA GLY A 373 -22.67 44.58 36.61
C GLY A 373 -21.86 43.72 37.57
N GLU A 374 -22.29 43.63 38.83
CA GLU A 374 -21.62 42.78 39.84
C GLU A 374 -21.79 41.30 39.41
N CYS A 375 -20.69 40.58 39.15
CA CYS A 375 -20.69 39.23 38.55
C CYS A 375 -21.53 38.19 39.32
N PHE A 376 -21.74 38.40 40.62
CA PHE A 376 -22.53 37.53 41.50
C PHE A 376 -24.05 37.77 41.41
N VAL A 377 -24.52 38.67 40.55
CA VAL A 377 -25.95 38.90 40.30
C VAL A 377 -26.46 37.85 39.31
N GLU A 378 -27.66 37.32 39.56
CA GLU A 378 -28.32 36.41 38.63
C GLU A 378 -28.96 37.20 37.47
N ALA A 379 -28.59 36.89 36.23
CA ALA A 379 -29.23 37.43 35.03
C ALA A 379 -29.33 36.36 33.94
N TYR A 380 -30.15 36.63 32.92
CA TYR A 380 -30.14 35.83 31.70
C TYR A 380 -28.82 36.07 30.96
N TYR A 381 -28.37 35.11 30.19
CA TYR A 381 -27.13 35.13 29.43
C TYR A 381 -27.35 34.56 28.03
N ILE A 382 -26.40 34.88 27.14
CA ILE A 382 -26.38 34.43 25.74
C ILE A 382 -25.16 33.52 25.57
N ILE A 383 -25.39 32.35 25.00
CA ILE A 383 -24.35 31.44 24.54
C ILE A 383 -24.19 31.65 23.05
N GLU A 384 -22.95 31.74 22.62
CA GLU A 384 -22.54 31.66 21.23
C GLU A 384 -21.86 30.32 21.00
N ILE A 385 -22.30 29.60 19.97
CA ILE A 385 -21.67 28.37 19.49
C ILE A 385 -21.08 28.69 18.11
N PRO A 386 -19.76 28.56 17.92
CA PRO A 386 -19.12 28.76 16.62
C PRO A 386 -19.63 27.74 15.59
N PRO A 387 -19.46 27.96 14.27
CA PRO A 387 -19.85 26.99 13.26
C PRO A 387 -19.20 25.62 13.52
N PHE A 388 -19.99 24.54 13.40
CA PHE A 388 -19.50 23.17 13.38
C PHE A 388 -19.24 22.74 11.93
N ASP A 389 -18.24 21.87 11.78
CA ASP A 389 -17.65 21.32 10.55
C ASP A 389 -18.64 21.09 9.39
N LEU A 390 -18.57 21.96 8.38
CA LEU A 390 -19.38 21.95 7.17
C LEU A 390 -18.89 20.92 6.12
N CYS A 391 -17.79 20.18 6.37
CA CYS A 391 -17.09 19.35 5.38
C CYS A 391 -17.04 17.85 5.67
N CYS A 392 -17.92 17.34 6.53
CA CYS A 392 -18.01 15.92 6.89
C CYS A 392 -18.05 14.91 5.71
N ASN A 393 -18.41 15.34 4.49
CA ASN A 393 -18.55 14.45 3.33
C ASN A 393 -17.38 14.52 2.32
N ASP A 394 -16.39 15.39 2.54
CA ASP A 394 -15.24 15.55 1.64
C ASP A 394 -14.03 16.12 2.41
N PRO A 395 -13.39 15.33 3.29
CA PRO A 395 -12.21 15.78 4.04
C PRO A 395 -10.99 16.05 3.14
N GLU A 396 -11.06 15.70 1.84
CA GLU A 396 -10.04 16.10 0.86
C GLU A 396 -10.27 17.52 0.30
N ASN A 397 -11.48 18.09 0.49
CA ASN A 397 -11.85 19.45 0.09
C ASN A 397 -11.77 20.47 1.24
N ASP A 398 -11.41 20.03 2.45
CA ASP A 398 -11.02 20.86 3.60
C ASP A 398 -9.50 20.70 3.81
N ILE A 399 -8.73 21.51 3.06
CA ILE A 399 -7.28 21.33 2.91
C ILE A 399 -6.53 21.67 4.21
N ASP A 400 -7.05 22.59 5.01
CA ASP A 400 -6.48 23.06 6.27
C ASP A 400 -7.15 22.49 7.52
N ALA A 401 -8.26 21.75 7.36
CA ALA A 401 -9.00 21.08 8.43
C ALA A 401 -9.66 22.05 9.41
N ASP A 402 -10.18 23.16 8.89
CA ASP A 402 -10.85 24.23 9.64
C ASP A 402 -12.38 24.01 9.76
N GLY A 403 -12.90 23.01 9.04
CA GLY A 403 -14.31 22.68 8.98
C GLY A 403 -15.12 23.53 7.99
N ILE A 404 -14.49 24.22 7.04
CA ILE A 404 -15.12 25.04 5.99
C ILE A 404 -14.60 24.59 4.62
N CYS A 405 -15.51 24.31 3.68
CA CYS A 405 -15.07 23.60 2.47
C CYS A 405 -14.38 24.57 1.52
N GLY A 406 -13.29 24.16 0.88
CA GLY A 406 -12.43 25.04 0.09
C GLY A 406 -13.13 25.75 -1.08
N ASP A 407 -14.33 25.31 -1.49
CA ASP A 407 -15.17 25.97 -2.50
C ASP A 407 -16.04 27.12 -1.93
N ILE A 408 -16.17 27.20 -0.61
CA ILE A 408 -16.85 28.27 0.13
C ILE A 408 -15.93 29.04 1.08
N ASP A 409 -14.74 28.51 1.37
CA ASP A 409 -13.77 29.14 2.24
C ASP A 409 -12.99 30.28 1.53
N SER A 410 -12.88 31.41 2.23
CA SER A 410 -12.09 32.57 1.81
C SER A 410 -10.60 32.40 2.11
N CYS A 411 -10.25 31.50 3.05
CA CYS A 411 -8.89 31.19 3.47
C CYS A 411 -8.56 29.68 3.39
N PRO A 412 -8.73 29.03 2.22
CA PRO A 412 -8.78 27.56 2.03
C PRO A 412 -7.46 26.79 2.23
N ASN A 413 -6.46 27.40 2.87
CA ASN A 413 -5.22 26.74 3.25
C ASN A 413 -4.71 27.19 4.63
N ASP A 414 -5.54 27.89 5.40
CA ASP A 414 -5.22 28.42 6.71
C ASP A 414 -6.33 28.11 7.73
N PRO A 415 -6.07 27.21 8.70
CA PRO A 415 -7.08 26.75 9.64
C PRO A 415 -7.55 27.82 10.63
N ASP A 416 -6.79 28.90 10.75
CA ASP A 416 -7.10 29.99 11.66
C ASP A 416 -8.02 31.04 10.99
N ASN A 417 -8.20 31.02 9.65
CA ASN A 417 -9.01 31.99 8.90
C ASN A 417 -8.62 33.47 9.12
N ASP A 418 -9.41 34.39 8.59
CA ASP A 418 -9.32 35.84 8.87
C ASP A 418 -9.91 36.16 10.26
N ILE A 419 -9.16 35.82 11.33
CA ILE A 419 -9.60 35.93 12.74
C ILE A 419 -10.09 37.35 13.08
N ASP A 420 -9.48 38.39 12.51
CA ASP A 420 -9.72 39.79 12.87
C ASP A 420 -10.49 40.60 11.80
N ASP A 421 -11.03 39.92 10.78
CA ASP A 421 -11.85 40.47 9.69
C ASP A 421 -11.14 41.60 8.90
N ASP A 422 -9.80 41.60 8.84
CA ASP A 422 -9.03 42.64 8.17
C ASP A 422 -8.83 42.41 6.66
N GLY A 423 -9.23 41.21 6.19
CA GLY A 423 -9.21 40.76 4.82
C GLY A 423 -7.96 39.96 4.45
N VAL A 424 -7.16 39.53 5.42
CA VAL A 424 -5.96 38.71 5.26
C VAL A 424 -6.14 37.42 6.07
N CYS A 425 -5.83 36.28 5.46
CA CYS A 425 -5.84 35.00 6.17
C CYS A 425 -4.73 34.99 7.22
N GLY A 426 -4.97 34.40 8.39
CA GLY A 426 -4.04 34.28 9.51
C GLY A 426 -2.63 33.76 9.16
N ASP A 427 -2.48 32.88 8.17
CA ASP A 427 -1.18 32.39 7.67
C ASP A 427 -0.35 33.47 6.95
N LEU A 428 -1.03 34.50 6.45
CA LEU A 428 -0.49 35.68 5.78
C LEU A 428 -0.58 36.94 6.64
N ASP A 429 -1.22 36.87 7.81
CA ASP A 429 -1.36 37.94 8.79
C ASP A 429 0.00 38.20 9.46
N LEU A 430 0.51 39.43 9.32
CA LEU A 430 1.77 39.83 9.94
C LEU A 430 1.61 40.02 11.44
N CYS A 431 0.38 40.27 11.92
CA CYS A 431 0.01 40.48 13.31
C CYS A 431 -1.23 39.69 13.73
N PRO A 432 -1.09 38.36 13.94
CA PRO A 432 -2.19 37.46 14.26
C PRO A 432 -3.18 38.02 15.29
N GLY A 433 -4.41 38.28 14.82
CA GLY A 433 -5.52 38.79 15.63
C GLY A 433 -5.57 40.32 15.79
N PHE A 434 -4.77 41.08 15.03
CA PHE A 434 -4.73 42.53 15.05
C PHE A 434 -4.51 43.14 13.65
N ASN A 435 -5.33 44.12 13.31
CA ASN A 435 -5.35 44.72 11.98
C ASN A 435 -3.99 45.24 11.48
N ASP A 436 -3.49 44.64 10.41
CA ASP A 436 -2.18 44.92 9.81
C ASP A 436 -2.05 46.33 9.22
N ASN A 437 -3.19 47.00 9.00
CA ASN A 437 -3.22 48.31 8.39
C ASN A 437 -3.08 49.46 9.39
N LEU A 438 -2.93 49.16 10.68
CA LEU A 438 -2.92 50.15 11.75
C LEU A 438 -1.52 50.32 12.38
N ASP A 439 -0.80 51.36 11.94
CA ASP A 439 0.52 51.75 12.44
C ASP A 439 0.45 53.21 12.96
N SER A 440 0.57 53.38 14.28
CA SER A 440 0.31 54.64 14.99
C SER A 440 1.50 55.60 15.03
N ASP A 441 2.73 55.10 15.02
CA ASP A 441 3.95 55.91 15.13
C ASP A 441 4.83 55.89 13.87
N SER A 442 4.41 55.12 12.86
CA SER A 442 4.95 55.06 11.51
C SER A 442 6.35 54.48 11.44
N ASP A 443 6.63 53.46 12.26
CA ASP A 443 7.87 52.68 12.27
C ASP A 443 7.85 51.46 11.31
N ASP A 444 6.74 51.28 10.58
CA ASP A 444 6.44 50.18 9.68
C ASP A 444 6.17 48.82 10.39
N ILE A 445 5.85 48.84 11.70
CA ILE A 445 5.33 47.70 12.48
C ILE A 445 3.87 48.01 12.86
N ALA A 446 2.95 47.09 12.60
CA ALA A 446 1.55 47.30 12.99
C ALA A 446 1.39 47.26 14.52
N ASN A 447 0.50 48.07 15.06
CA ASN A 447 0.38 48.31 16.51
C ASN A 447 0.14 47.02 17.33
N GLY A 448 -0.48 46.01 16.73
CA GLY A 448 -0.72 44.72 17.39
C GLY A 448 0.54 43.90 17.65
N CYS A 449 1.57 44.06 16.80
CA CYS A 449 2.88 43.43 16.95
C CYS A 449 3.93 44.34 17.55
N ASP A 450 3.64 45.62 17.71
CA ASP A 450 4.58 46.57 18.23
C ASP A 450 4.52 46.59 19.76
N ILE A 451 5.64 46.24 20.40
CA ILE A 451 5.83 46.35 21.87
C ILE A 451 5.79 47.83 22.29
N CYS A 452 6.16 48.72 21.38
CA CYS A 452 6.27 50.15 21.58
C CYS A 452 5.44 50.96 20.57
N PRO A 453 4.11 50.75 20.48
CA PRO A 453 3.20 51.24 19.41
C PRO A 453 3.05 52.76 19.31
N PHE A 454 3.81 53.51 20.10
CA PHE A 454 3.83 54.97 20.16
C PHE A 454 5.24 55.56 20.22
N ASP A 455 6.29 54.75 20.08
CA ASP A 455 7.69 55.15 20.19
C ASP A 455 8.60 54.56 19.10
N PHE A 456 8.60 55.18 17.92
CA PHE A 456 9.43 54.89 16.73
C PHE A 456 10.85 54.31 16.91
N ASP A 457 11.56 54.62 18.01
CA ASP A 457 12.91 54.08 18.25
C ASP A 457 12.87 52.66 18.87
N ASN A 458 11.69 52.15 19.22
CA ASN A 458 11.32 50.83 19.78
C ASN A 458 12.18 50.40 20.97
N ASP A 459 12.22 49.09 21.21
CA ASP A 459 13.04 48.43 22.21
C ASP A 459 14.35 47.93 21.53
N ILE A 460 15.42 48.73 21.64
CA ILE A 460 16.65 48.51 20.85
C ILE A 460 17.45 47.30 21.33
N ASP A 461 17.45 47.02 22.63
CA ASP A 461 18.16 45.88 23.22
C ASP A 461 17.25 44.67 23.51
N SER A 462 15.95 44.80 23.30
CA SER A 462 14.93 43.74 23.38
C SER A 462 14.65 43.27 24.82
N ASP A 463 14.66 44.20 25.77
CA ASP A 463 14.42 43.95 27.20
C ASP A 463 12.94 44.10 27.64
N GLY A 464 12.07 44.51 26.72
CA GLY A 464 10.65 44.76 26.92
C GLY A 464 10.32 46.19 27.36
N LEU A 465 11.29 47.11 27.42
CA LEU A 465 11.11 48.51 27.76
C LEU A 465 11.39 49.39 26.54
N CYS A 466 10.44 50.27 26.22
CA CYS A 466 10.67 51.25 25.16
C CYS A 466 11.81 52.20 25.54
N GLU A 467 12.68 52.51 24.58
CA GLU A 467 13.88 53.34 24.72
C GLU A 467 13.66 54.66 25.49
N ASN A 468 12.52 55.30 25.28
CA ASN A 468 12.21 56.57 25.94
C ASN A 468 11.93 56.42 27.46
N PHE A 469 11.76 55.18 27.95
CA PHE A 469 11.56 54.80 29.34
C PHE A 469 12.69 53.96 29.93
N ASP A 470 13.64 53.48 29.12
CA ASP A 470 14.73 52.62 29.60
C ASP A 470 15.99 53.38 30.10
N THR A 471 16.58 52.86 31.19
CA THR A 471 17.71 53.45 31.90
C THR A 471 19.06 52.90 31.43
N CYS A 472 19.11 51.65 30.93
CA CYS A 472 20.28 51.05 30.31
C CYS A 472 19.99 50.64 28.85
N PRO A 473 19.73 51.62 27.94
CA PRO A 473 19.08 51.43 26.62
C PRO A 473 19.92 50.70 25.55
N ASN A 474 20.95 49.97 25.96
CA ASN A 474 21.76 49.14 25.06
C ASN A 474 22.22 47.87 25.77
N ASP A 475 21.63 47.54 26.92
CA ASP A 475 21.97 46.41 27.77
C ASP A 475 20.69 45.70 28.23
N PRO A 476 20.34 44.56 27.61
CA PRO A 476 19.09 43.87 27.90
C PRO A 476 19.00 43.31 29.31
N ASP A 477 20.15 43.15 29.97
CA ASP A 477 20.22 42.68 31.34
C ASP A 477 20.03 43.84 32.34
N ASN A 478 19.98 45.11 31.89
CA ASN A 478 19.68 46.27 32.73
C ASN A 478 20.52 46.34 34.03
N ASP A 479 20.08 47.12 35.02
CA ASP A 479 20.66 47.15 36.37
C ASP A 479 19.93 46.12 37.25
N ILE A 480 20.15 44.80 37.00
CA ILE A 480 19.43 43.68 37.62
C ILE A 480 19.35 43.77 39.14
N ASP A 481 20.43 44.18 39.80
CA ASP A 481 20.53 44.20 41.25
C ASP A 481 20.34 45.59 41.90
N GLU A 482 20.06 46.60 41.07
CA GLU A 482 19.87 48.01 41.44
C GLU A 482 21.09 48.65 42.13
N ASP A 483 22.31 48.18 41.86
CA ASP A 483 23.54 48.77 42.40
C ASP A 483 23.94 50.08 41.66
N GLY A 484 23.33 50.32 40.50
CA GLY A 484 23.52 51.50 39.66
C GLY A 484 24.52 51.31 38.52
N ILE A 485 24.89 50.08 38.18
CA ILE A 485 25.77 49.68 37.09
C ILE A 485 24.97 48.78 36.15
N CYS A 486 24.95 49.08 34.85
CA CYS A 486 24.32 48.18 33.88
C CYS A 486 25.07 46.83 33.87
N GLY A 487 24.35 45.72 33.80
CA GLY A 487 24.84 44.36 33.99
C GLY A 487 25.99 43.98 33.05
N ASP A 488 26.05 44.54 31.84
CA ASP A 488 27.16 44.35 30.90
C ASP A 488 28.51 44.89 31.41
N LEU A 489 28.47 45.78 32.40
CA LEU A 489 29.62 46.43 33.03
C LEU A 489 29.84 46.00 34.49
N ASP A 490 28.98 45.12 35.04
CA ASP A 490 29.11 44.60 36.39
C ASP A 490 29.80 43.22 36.43
N GLU A 491 30.76 43.06 37.33
CA GLU A 491 31.46 41.79 37.58
C GLU A 491 30.63 40.85 38.48
N CYS A 492 29.68 41.39 39.25
CA CYS A 492 28.71 40.63 40.06
C CYS A 492 27.26 41.09 39.80
N PRO A 493 26.74 40.88 38.59
CA PRO A 493 25.50 41.49 38.09
C PRO A 493 24.20 41.09 38.82
N ASN A 494 24.28 40.27 39.87
CA ASN A 494 23.13 39.81 40.67
C ASN A 494 23.30 40.09 42.17
N ASP A 495 24.41 40.71 42.61
CA ASP A 495 24.65 41.02 44.02
C ASP A 495 24.99 42.51 44.21
N PRO A 496 24.08 43.30 44.81
CA PRO A 496 24.29 44.73 44.97
C PRO A 496 25.41 45.06 45.98
N ASN A 497 26.00 44.04 46.61
CA ASN A 497 27.13 44.18 47.51
C ASN A 497 28.46 43.67 46.92
N ASN A 498 28.43 42.97 45.78
CA ASN A 498 29.58 42.47 45.04
C ASN A 498 30.49 41.57 45.92
N ASP A 499 31.74 41.28 45.49
CA ASP A 499 32.68 40.48 46.29
C ASP A 499 33.15 41.25 47.57
N ILE A 500 32.50 40.95 48.71
CA ILE A 500 32.68 41.66 49.98
C ILE A 500 34.01 41.32 50.68
N ASP A 501 34.44 40.05 50.67
CA ASP A 501 35.58 39.57 51.45
C ASP A 501 36.83 39.26 50.62
N GLY A 502 36.72 39.33 49.29
CA GLY A 502 37.80 39.37 48.33
C GLY A 502 38.31 37.99 47.95
N ASP A 503 37.46 36.96 47.98
CA ASP A 503 37.77 35.60 47.58
C ASP A 503 37.53 35.34 46.06
N ASP A 504 37.13 36.39 45.34
CA ASP A 504 36.75 36.40 43.92
C ASP A 504 35.41 35.67 43.64
N ILE A 505 34.54 35.47 44.64
CA ILE A 505 33.16 34.96 44.52
C ILE A 505 32.17 36.08 44.85
N CYS A 506 31.12 36.23 44.05
CA CYS A 506 30.05 37.19 44.33
C CYS A 506 29.28 36.76 45.59
N GLY A 507 28.93 37.71 46.46
CA GLY A 507 28.40 37.42 47.80
C GLY A 507 27.02 36.76 47.84
N ASP A 508 26.27 36.80 46.74
CA ASP A 508 25.03 36.02 46.53
C ASP A 508 25.30 34.52 46.25
N LEU A 509 26.48 34.22 45.70
CA LEU A 509 26.96 32.87 45.39
C LEU A 509 27.92 32.32 46.45
N ASP A 510 28.31 33.15 47.42
CA ASP A 510 29.16 32.74 48.53
C ASP A 510 28.32 32.36 49.76
N GLU A 511 28.37 31.08 50.13
CA GLU A 511 27.70 30.54 51.32
C GLU A 511 28.36 31.02 52.63
N CYS A 512 29.61 31.51 52.55
CA CYS A 512 30.36 32.09 53.64
C CYS A 512 30.86 33.51 53.31
N PRO A 513 29.94 34.48 53.07
CA PRO A 513 30.19 35.79 52.44
C PRO A 513 30.98 36.80 53.31
N ASN A 514 31.59 36.33 54.38
CA ASN A 514 32.45 37.12 55.26
C ASN A 514 33.68 36.32 55.75
N ASP A 515 33.92 35.13 55.21
CA ASP A 515 35.02 34.25 55.58
C ASP A 515 35.79 33.79 54.35
N PRO A 516 36.95 34.38 54.02
CA PRO A 516 37.67 34.11 52.78
C PRO A 516 38.30 32.70 52.69
N ASP A 517 38.06 31.82 53.68
CA ASP A 517 38.45 30.41 53.69
C ASP A 517 37.23 29.47 53.46
N ASN A 518 36.00 30.01 53.38
CA ASN A 518 34.67 29.39 53.12
C ASN A 518 34.32 28.17 54.01
N ASP A 519 33.40 27.32 53.57
CA ASP A 519 33.08 26.01 54.17
C ASP A 519 33.96 24.95 53.47
N LEU A 520 34.96 24.43 54.17
CA LEU A 520 36.01 23.64 53.54
C LEU A 520 35.65 22.14 53.45
N ASP A 521 34.64 21.69 54.19
CA ASP A 521 34.11 20.32 54.16
C ASP A 521 32.63 20.19 53.80
N ASP A 522 31.98 21.31 53.47
CA ASP A 522 30.62 21.42 52.94
C ASP A 522 29.53 20.90 53.92
N ASP A 523 29.76 20.99 55.23
CA ASP A 523 28.79 20.56 56.26
C ASP A 523 27.68 21.61 56.54
N GLY A 524 27.76 22.75 55.87
CA GLY A 524 26.82 23.87 55.94
C GLY A 524 27.10 24.82 57.11
N ILE A 525 28.28 24.72 57.73
CA ILE A 525 28.74 25.62 58.80
C ILE A 525 30.11 26.16 58.40
N CYS A 526 30.20 27.48 58.18
CA CYS A 526 31.49 28.10 57.88
C CYS A 526 32.57 27.73 58.92
N ASP A 527 33.77 27.37 58.43
CA ASP A 527 34.88 26.77 59.18
C ASP A 527 35.26 27.54 60.47
N ASN A 528 35.07 28.86 60.47
CA ASN A 528 35.38 29.70 61.63
C ASN A 528 34.44 29.48 62.84
N GLU A 529 33.32 28.77 62.66
CA GLU A 529 32.33 28.43 63.70
C GLU A 529 32.08 26.92 63.90
N ASP A 530 32.78 26.00 63.19
CA ASP A 530 32.61 24.53 63.33
C ASP A 530 33.61 23.81 64.29
N ASP A 531 33.10 22.83 65.06
CA ASP A 531 33.77 22.06 66.12
C ASP A 531 34.31 20.67 65.66
N CYS A 532 33.87 20.09 64.53
CA CYS A 532 34.47 18.91 63.87
C CYS A 532 34.41 19.15 62.37
N VAL A 533 35.48 19.77 61.83
CA VAL A 533 35.64 19.97 60.40
C VAL A 533 35.74 18.56 59.73
N GLY A 534 34.58 18.02 59.32
CA GLY A 534 34.25 16.71 58.71
C GLY A 534 33.12 15.89 59.39
N ASP A 535 32.67 14.77 58.81
CA ASP A 535 31.43 14.07 59.22
C ASP A 535 31.51 13.03 60.37
N TYR A 536 30.38 12.73 61.03
CA TYR A 536 30.18 11.55 61.91
C TYR A 536 29.53 10.37 61.19
N ASP A 537 29.90 9.12 61.53
CA ASP A 537 29.44 7.89 60.85
C ASP A 537 28.30 7.09 61.55
N GLU A 538 27.70 6.08 60.88
CA GLU A 538 26.62 5.21 61.42
C GLU A 538 27.05 4.27 62.55
N CYS A 539 28.36 4.25 62.84
CA CYS A 539 28.97 3.55 63.96
C CYS A 539 29.30 4.52 65.14
N ASP A 540 28.80 5.77 65.08
CA ASP A 540 28.94 6.88 66.03
C ASP A 540 30.40 7.40 66.24
N ILE A 541 31.18 7.63 65.16
CA ILE A 541 32.58 8.10 65.19
C ILE A 541 32.80 9.33 64.26
N CYS A 542 33.32 10.48 64.75
CA CYS A 542 33.68 11.66 63.90
C CYS A 542 34.93 11.36 63.08
N ASN A 543 34.81 11.63 61.78
CA ASN A 543 35.61 11.13 60.68
C ASN A 543 35.78 9.60 60.70
N GLY A 544 34.68 8.90 61.00
CA GLY A 544 34.58 7.44 61.00
C GLY A 544 34.02 6.88 59.67
N PRO A 545 34.14 5.58 59.40
CA PRO A 545 33.74 4.97 58.13
C PRO A 545 32.33 4.32 58.07
N GLY A 546 31.56 4.23 59.16
CA GLY A 546 30.15 3.81 59.12
C GLY A 546 29.90 2.30 59.08
N ILE A 547 28.65 1.89 58.78
CA ILE A 547 28.41 0.56 58.19
C ILE A 547 28.69 0.77 56.71
N LEU A 548 29.68 0.07 56.18
CA LEU A 548 30.13 0.36 54.83
C LEU A 548 29.02 -0.03 53.86
N GLU A 549 28.75 0.87 52.93
CA GLU A 549 27.70 0.74 51.96
C GLU A 549 27.89 -0.53 51.10
N GLY A 550 26.79 -1.26 50.88
CA GLY A 550 26.78 -2.61 50.32
C GLY A 550 26.69 -3.70 51.40
N GLU A 551 27.08 -3.42 52.63
CA GLU A 551 27.13 -4.42 53.68
C GLU A 551 25.77 -4.58 54.42
N CYS A 552 25.21 -5.79 54.44
CA CYS A 552 24.07 -6.19 55.29
C CYS A 552 24.40 -6.23 56.79
N ASP A 553 25.67 -6.04 57.21
CA ASP A 553 26.09 -5.95 58.62
C ASP A 553 27.42 -5.20 58.87
N CYS A 554 27.71 -4.88 60.14
CA CYS A 554 28.95 -4.20 60.59
C CYS A 554 30.22 -5.09 60.51
N ASP A 555 30.10 -6.33 60.04
CA ASP A 555 31.21 -7.28 59.85
C ASP A 555 31.64 -7.37 58.38
N GLY A 556 30.84 -6.78 57.50
CA GLY A 556 31.17 -6.44 56.13
C GLY A 556 30.77 -7.43 55.04
N ASN A 557 29.59 -8.01 55.17
CA ASN A 557 29.00 -8.92 54.18
C ASN A 557 27.90 -8.22 53.40
N VAL A 558 27.67 -8.56 52.14
CA VAL A 558 26.65 -7.93 51.27
C VAL A 558 25.55 -8.94 50.89
N LEU A 559 24.31 -8.50 50.60
CA LEU A 559 23.28 -9.39 50.03
C LEU A 559 23.59 -9.70 48.56
N ASP A 560 23.32 -10.93 48.13
CA ASP A 560 23.30 -11.32 46.71
C ASP A 560 21.87 -11.35 46.17
N ASP A 561 21.70 -11.52 44.86
CA ASP A 561 20.41 -11.31 44.18
C ASP A 561 19.44 -12.49 44.33
N CYS A 562 19.88 -13.59 44.95
CA CYS A 562 19.03 -14.66 45.45
C CYS A 562 18.68 -14.47 46.95
N ASP A 563 18.80 -13.25 47.46
CA ASP A 563 18.50 -12.80 48.83
C ASP A 563 19.34 -13.45 49.94
N MET A 564 20.60 -13.81 49.65
CA MET A 564 21.52 -14.39 50.65
C MET A 564 22.64 -13.43 51.08
N CYS A 565 22.70 -13.11 52.39
CA CYS A 565 23.74 -12.25 52.96
C CYS A 565 25.09 -13.00 53.00
N GLY A 566 26.08 -12.49 52.25
CA GLY A 566 27.40 -13.07 52.00
C GLY A 566 27.45 -14.10 50.87
N GLY A 567 26.42 -14.15 50.02
CA GLY A 567 26.39 -14.99 48.82
C GLY A 567 27.15 -14.37 47.65
N ASN A 568 27.13 -15.06 46.50
CA ASN A 568 27.92 -14.68 45.32
C ASN A 568 27.13 -14.79 44.01
N ASP A 569 25.81 -14.91 44.10
CA ASP A 569 24.93 -15.09 42.95
C ASP A 569 24.31 -13.73 42.61
N TYR A 570 24.80 -13.09 41.54
CA TYR A 570 24.33 -11.79 41.06
C TYR A 570 23.73 -11.93 39.67
N PHE A 571 22.55 -11.37 39.44
CA PHE A 571 21.95 -11.30 38.11
C PHE A 571 22.59 -10.14 37.35
N ASP A 572 23.09 -10.41 36.15
CA ASP A 572 23.54 -9.39 35.23
C ASP A 572 22.36 -8.62 34.60
N GLU A 573 22.65 -7.61 33.77
CA GLU A 573 21.62 -6.79 33.09
C GLU A 573 20.71 -7.61 32.14
N LEU A 574 21.06 -8.87 31.86
CA LEU A 574 20.29 -9.80 31.03
C LEU A 574 19.47 -10.80 31.86
N GLY A 575 19.47 -10.69 33.19
CA GLY A 575 18.74 -11.58 34.09
C GLY A 575 19.39 -12.95 34.27
N LEU A 576 20.72 -13.05 34.10
CA LEU A 576 21.51 -14.28 34.28
C LEU A 576 22.46 -14.18 35.48
N LEU A 577 22.56 -15.27 36.25
CA LEU A 577 23.53 -15.44 37.33
C LEU A 577 24.95 -15.67 36.79
N ASP A 578 25.97 -15.44 37.64
CA ASP A 578 27.41 -15.63 37.34
C ASP A 578 27.79 -17.00 36.75
N ASP A 579 26.98 -18.04 36.94
CA ASP A 579 27.18 -19.38 36.37
C ASP A 579 26.46 -19.59 35.02
N GLY A 580 25.85 -18.54 34.48
CA GLY A 580 25.12 -18.49 33.22
C GLY A 580 23.67 -18.96 33.30
N SER A 581 23.13 -19.14 34.51
CA SER A 581 21.74 -19.57 34.70
C SER A 581 20.77 -18.42 34.84
N CYS A 582 19.57 -18.58 34.30
CA CYS A 582 18.49 -17.59 34.32
C CYS A 582 17.62 -17.66 35.57
N ASP A 583 17.91 -18.58 36.49
CA ASP A 583 17.26 -18.66 37.79
C ASP A 583 18.19 -19.25 38.86
N CYS A 584 17.86 -19.02 40.14
CA CYS A 584 18.60 -19.57 41.27
C CYS A 584 18.51 -21.12 41.38
N THR A 585 17.97 -21.84 40.39
CA THR A 585 17.93 -23.32 40.33
C THR A 585 18.87 -23.92 39.28
N GLY A 586 19.53 -23.08 38.48
CA GLY A 586 20.56 -23.47 37.52
C GLY A 586 20.04 -23.79 36.10
N ASN A 587 18.84 -23.31 35.74
CA ASN A 587 18.33 -23.42 34.38
C ASN A 587 18.99 -22.37 33.48
N ILE A 588 19.13 -22.63 32.17
CA ILE A 588 19.63 -21.64 31.20
C ILE A 588 18.51 -21.23 30.25
N PHE A 589 18.56 -20.03 29.70
CA PHE A 589 17.61 -19.63 28.66
C PHE A 589 17.79 -20.54 27.43
N ASP A 590 16.69 -21.01 26.87
CA ASP A 590 16.69 -21.50 25.49
C ASP A 590 16.72 -20.30 24.51
N CYS A 591 16.86 -20.56 23.21
CA CYS A 591 17.01 -19.48 22.24
C CYS A 591 15.75 -18.58 22.10
N ASN A 592 14.62 -18.97 22.69
CA ASN A 592 13.37 -18.19 22.73
C ASN A 592 13.28 -17.36 24.02
N GLY A 593 14.36 -17.32 24.82
CA GLY A 593 14.44 -16.57 26.05
C GLY A 593 13.68 -17.23 27.22
N TYR A 594 13.29 -18.50 27.11
CA TYR A 594 12.61 -19.21 28.19
C TYR A 594 13.60 -19.95 29.09
N CYS A 595 13.56 -19.63 30.38
CA CYS A 595 14.45 -20.23 31.37
C CYS A 595 14.14 -21.73 31.57
N GLY A 596 15.03 -22.61 31.11
CA GLY A 596 14.86 -24.07 31.15
C GLY A 596 14.04 -24.66 30.00
N GLY A 597 13.88 -23.92 28.90
CA GLY A 597 13.19 -24.36 27.70
C GLY A 597 13.98 -25.37 26.84
N ALA A 598 13.42 -25.75 25.68
CA ALA A 598 13.93 -26.86 24.84
C ALA A 598 14.32 -26.44 23.41
N ALA A 599 14.10 -25.18 23.03
CA ALA A 599 14.40 -24.68 21.69
C ALA A 599 15.92 -24.54 21.48
N LEU A 600 16.40 -24.77 20.25
CA LEU A 600 17.82 -24.63 19.88
C LEU A 600 17.95 -23.71 18.67
N GLU A 601 19.02 -22.91 18.69
CA GLU A 601 19.39 -22.01 17.59
C GLU A 601 20.02 -22.86 16.47
N ASP A 602 19.47 -22.75 15.28
CA ASP A 602 19.95 -23.42 14.08
C ASP A 602 21.19 -22.70 13.48
N VAL A 603 21.65 -23.08 12.29
CA VAL A 603 22.83 -22.42 11.67
C VAL A 603 22.51 -20.99 11.21
N CYS A 604 21.23 -20.65 11.15
CA CYS A 604 20.66 -19.38 10.74
C CYS A 604 20.48 -18.36 11.85
N GLY A 605 20.53 -18.76 13.11
CA GLY A 605 20.15 -17.90 14.23
C GLY A 605 18.65 -17.91 14.51
N ILE A 606 17.88 -18.81 13.89
CA ILE A 606 16.44 -18.98 14.14
C ILE A 606 16.28 -19.96 15.30
N CYS A 607 15.39 -19.63 16.22
CA CYS A 607 15.13 -20.43 17.39
C CYS A 607 13.86 -21.28 17.26
N ASP A 608 14.02 -22.60 17.10
CA ASP A 608 12.88 -23.53 17.03
C ASP A 608 13.13 -24.87 17.79
N ASP A 609 12.15 -25.77 17.75
CA ASP A 609 12.22 -27.10 18.35
C ASP A 609 12.45 -28.25 17.35
N ILE A 610 12.79 -27.98 16.08
CA ILE A 610 12.77 -28.96 14.97
C ILE A 610 14.09 -28.96 14.15
N ILE A 611 14.86 -30.04 14.26
CA ILE A 611 16.18 -30.23 13.60
C ILE A 611 16.08 -30.54 12.07
N GLU A 612 14.93 -30.36 11.43
CA GLU A 612 14.74 -30.78 10.02
C GLU A 612 14.06 -29.69 9.16
N ASN A 613 14.80 -28.61 8.79
CA ASN A 613 14.77 -27.91 7.47
C ASN A 613 15.32 -26.45 7.46
N ASP A 614 16.55 -26.17 7.90
CA ASP A 614 17.09 -24.80 7.95
C ASP A 614 17.91 -24.40 6.72
N ASN A 615 17.25 -24.04 5.61
CA ASN A 615 17.91 -23.39 4.47
C ASN A 615 17.36 -21.97 4.19
N GLU A 616 16.58 -21.41 5.12
CA GLU A 616 15.77 -20.20 4.92
C GLU A 616 16.55 -18.88 5.11
N CYS A 617 17.62 -18.86 5.91
CA CYS A 617 18.38 -17.63 6.20
C CYS A 617 19.59 -17.36 5.29
N PHE A 618 20.04 -18.37 4.54
CA PHE A 618 21.24 -18.23 3.71
C PHE A 618 20.94 -17.45 2.44
N ALA A 619 19.68 -17.46 2.01
CA ALA A 619 19.18 -16.67 0.90
C ALA A 619 18.88 -15.23 1.33
N PRO A 620 19.00 -14.24 0.42
CA PRO A 620 18.41 -12.93 0.65
C PRO A 620 16.89 -13.04 0.70
N SER A 621 16.21 -12.11 1.37
CA SER A 621 14.74 -12.12 1.52
C SER A 621 14.13 -10.84 0.98
N ILE A 622 13.24 -10.95 -0.02
CA ILE A 622 12.51 -9.80 -0.56
C ILE A 622 11.46 -9.38 0.47
N GLN A 623 11.48 -8.11 0.87
CA GLN A 623 10.56 -7.56 1.86
C GLN A 623 9.33 -6.96 1.17
N ASP A 624 9.56 -6.14 0.14
CA ASP A 624 8.51 -5.48 -0.62
C ASP A 624 9.01 -5.08 -2.02
N ILE A 625 8.05 -4.89 -2.91
CA ILE A 625 8.26 -4.38 -4.26
C ILE A 625 7.28 -3.23 -4.46
N LEU A 626 7.81 -2.02 -4.56
CA LEU A 626 7.01 -0.79 -4.60
C LEU A 626 7.10 -0.11 -5.95
N ASP A 627 5.99 0.42 -6.43
CA ASP A 627 5.93 1.27 -7.62
C ASP A 627 6.78 2.55 -7.46
N ILE A 628 7.33 3.05 -8.57
CA ILE A 628 8.09 4.30 -8.55
C ILE A 628 7.12 5.47 -8.72
N PRO A 629 7.03 6.40 -7.75
CA PRO A 629 6.09 7.51 -7.86
C PRO A 629 6.51 8.49 -8.95
N ASN A 630 5.54 8.97 -9.73
CA ASN A 630 5.71 9.96 -10.80
C ASN A 630 6.72 9.50 -11.88
N ASP A 631 6.46 8.34 -12.48
CA ASP A 631 7.17 7.78 -13.61
C ASP A 631 6.23 7.20 -14.69
N GLN A 632 6.76 6.91 -15.87
CA GLN A 632 5.98 6.38 -17.01
C GLN A 632 5.78 4.86 -16.92
N GLY A 633 5.76 4.32 -15.70
CA GLY A 633 5.75 2.89 -15.43
C GLY A 633 7.04 2.16 -15.87
N GLY A 634 6.92 0.83 -15.89
CA GLY A 634 7.92 -0.11 -16.34
C GLY A 634 8.97 -0.43 -15.29
N ARG A 635 8.86 0.11 -14.07
CA ARG A 635 9.90 0.03 -13.04
C ARG A 635 9.34 0.01 -11.63
N VAL A 636 10.08 -0.66 -10.74
CA VAL A 636 9.75 -0.80 -9.33
C VAL A 636 11.02 -0.69 -8.48
N TYR A 637 10.85 -0.28 -7.23
CA TYR A 637 11.84 -0.47 -6.17
C TYR A 637 11.68 -1.85 -5.56
N LEU A 638 12.68 -2.70 -5.72
CA LEU A 638 12.76 -4.00 -5.05
C LEU A 638 13.61 -3.84 -3.78
N ASN A 639 12.95 -4.03 -2.63
CA ASN A 639 13.57 -3.95 -1.31
C ASN A 639 13.80 -5.37 -0.77
N PHE A 640 15.03 -5.66 -0.34
CA PHE A 640 15.37 -6.97 0.22
C PHE A 640 16.43 -6.88 1.32
N GLU A 641 16.36 -7.85 2.21
CA GLU A 641 17.35 -8.10 3.24
C GLU A 641 18.51 -8.93 2.69
N LYS A 642 19.71 -8.61 3.17
CA LYS A 642 20.93 -9.31 2.77
C LYS A 642 20.90 -10.80 3.09
N SER A 643 21.61 -11.59 2.29
CA SER A 643 21.98 -12.97 2.63
C SER A 643 22.91 -13.00 3.84
N TYR A 644 22.80 -14.04 4.68
CA TYR A 644 23.67 -14.26 5.84
C TYR A 644 25.18 -14.14 5.56
N PHE A 645 25.62 -14.49 4.35
CA PHE A 645 27.03 -14.48 3.97
C PHE A 645 27.56 -13.12 3.52
N ASP A 646 26.69 -12.10 3.36
CA ASP A 646 27.11 -10.70 3.11
C ASP A 646 27.55 -10.01 4.41
N GLN A 647 28.73 -10.40 4.91
CA GLN A 647 29.27 -9.91 6.19
C GLN A 647 30.46 -8.97 6.01
N ASP A 648 31.14 -9.03 4.87
CA ASP A 648 32.28 -8.19 4.54
C ASP A 648 31.89 -7.00 3.66
N GLY A 649 32.35 -5.80 4.04
CA GLY A 649 32.10 -4.61 3.23
C GLY A 649 32.75 -4.71 1.85
N ILE A 650 32.22 -3.99 0.85
CA ILE A 650 32.58 -4.00 -0.59
C ILE A 650 33.71 -4.99 -0.98
N SER A 651 33.34 -6.25 -1.21
CA SER A 651 34.18 -7.24 -1.88
C SER A 651 34.07 -7.08 -3.41
N ARG A 652 35.06 -7.58 -4.18
CA ARG A 652 35.05 -7.49 -5.65
C ARG A 652 34.40 -8.69 -6.34
N ILE A 653 33.93 -9.66 -5.57
CA ILE A 653 33.48 -10.96 -6.05
C ILE A 653 32.11 -11.35 -5.53
N GLU A 654 31.53 -10.55 -4.63
CA GLU A 654 30.19 -10.78 -4.08
C GLU A 654 29.18 -9.81 -4.69
N SER A 655 28.03 -10.33 -5.05
CA SER A 655 27.01 -9.55 -5.74
C SER A 655 25.63 -10.16 -5.60
N TYR A 656 24.63 -9.29 -5.53
CA TYR A 656 23.24 -9.64 -5.74
C TYR A 656 22.89 -9.53 -7.22
N GLN A 657 22.42 -10.62 -7.80
CA GLN A 657 21.82 -10.63 -9.13
C GLN A 657 20.30 -10.67 -8.96
N VAL A 658 19.61 -9.70 -9.53
CA VAL A 658 18.14 -9.71 -9.56
C VAL A 658 17.70 -10.33 -10.87
N GLU A 659 16.79 -11.29 -10.77
CA GLU A 659 16.16 -11.94 -11.91
C GLU A 659 14.65 -11.71 -11.90
N ARG A 660 14.09 -11.60 -13.10
CA ARG A 660 12.67 -11.43 -13.37
C ARG A 660 12.18 -12.63 -14.16
N MET A 661 10.97 -13.10 -13.88
CA MET A 661 10.31 -14.15 -14.66
C MET A 661 9.63 -13.56 -15.89
N ASP A 662 10.12 -13.89 -17.09
CA ASP A 662 9.49 -13.52 -18.36
C ASP A 662 8.74 -14.74 -18.95
N ASP A 663 9.51 -15.73 -19.41
CA ASP A 663 9.12 -17.13 -19.74
C ASP A 663 10.11 -18.14 -19.08
N ASP A 664 11.28 -17.63 -18.71
CA ASP A 664 12.38 -18.23 -17.96
C ASP A 664 13.01 -17.07 -17.17
N TRP A 665 13.88 -17.38 -16.22
CA TRP A 665 14.50 -16.37 -15.37
C TRP A 665 15.52 -15.53 -16.15
N VAL A 666 15.26 -14.22 -16.23
CA VAL A 666 16.11 -13.24 -16.92
C VAL A 666 16.76 -12.30 -15.91
N GLY A 667 18.10 -12.21 -15.93
CA GLY A 667 18.84 -11.25 -15.11
C GLY A 667 18.60 -9.80 -15.55
N VAL A 668 17.93 -9.02 -14.68
CA VAL A 668 17.62 -7.59 -14.92
C VAL A 668 18.67 -6.65 -14.31
N GLY A 669 19.45 -7.11 -13.33
CA GLY A 669 20.53 -6.32 -12.76
C GLY A 669 21.52 -7.12 -11.92
N VAL A 670 22.73 -6.59 -11.76
CA VAL A 670 23.76 -7.13 -10.87
C VAL A 670 24.38 -6.00 -10.07
N TYR A 671 24.37 -6.15 -8.75
CA TYR A 671 24.71 -5.13 -7.78
C TYR A 671 25.73 -5.69 -6.79
N ASN A 672 26.75 -4.91 -6.43
CA ASN A 672 27.77 -5.41 -5.51
C ASN A 672 27.18 -5.57 -4.11
N ALA A 673 27.59 -6.63 -3.41
CA ALA A 673 27.34 -6.75 -1.98
C ALA A 673 28.31 -5.82 -1.21
N TYR A 674 27.81 -5.17 -0.17
CA TYR A 674 28.56 -4.24 0.66
C TYR A 674 28.18 -4.30 2.15
N ALA A 675 27.60 -5.41 2.61
CA ALA A 675 27.20 -5.69 3.99
C ALA A 675 26.19 -4.68 4.57
N SER A 676 25.31 -4.12 3.74
CA SER A 676 24.14 -3.36 4.22
C SER A 676 23.03 -4.31 4.61
N ASP A 677 22.35 -4.05 5.72
CA ASP A 677 21.25 -4.91 6.18
C ASP A 677 20.08 -4.92 5.18
N PHE A 678 19.87 -3.79 4.49
CA PHE A 678 18.83 -3.62 3.47
C PHE A 678 19.41 -3.09 2.16
N TYR A 679 18.82 -3.54 1.06
CA TYR A 679 19.12 -3.11 -0.30
C TYR A 679 17.84 -2.65 -0.99
N THR A 680 17.88 -1.46 -1.61
CA THR A 680 16.83 -0.94 -2.48
C THR A 680 17.36 -0.84 -3.90
N ILE A 681 16.68 -1.47 -4.84
CA ILE A 681 17.15 -1.59 -6.21
C ILE A 681 16.04 -1.26 -7.20
N GLU A 682 16.33 -0.37 -8.15
CA GLU A 682 15.45 -0.11 -9.29
C GLU A 682 15.56 -1.26 -10.31
N VAL A 683 14.43 -1.91 -10.61
CA VAL A 683 14.33 -2.98 -11.61
C VAL A 683 13.15 -2.76 -12.52
N THR A 684 13.21 -3.32 -13.73
CA THR A 684 12.17 -3.14 -14.75
C THR A 684 11.13 -4.24 -14.71
N THR A 685 9.85 -3.89 -14.83
CA THR A 685 8.71 -4.81 -15.00
C THR A 685 8.50 -5.16 -16.48
N LEU A 686 7.62 -6.12 -16.76
CA LEU A 686 7.30 -6.53 -18.14
C LEU A 686 6.22 -5.65 -18.78
N VAL A 687 5.20 -5.33 -18.01
CA VAL A 687 4.00 -4.59 -18.41
C VAL A 687 3.55 -3.79 -17.18
N ASP A 688 3.00 -2.60 -17.40
CA ASP A 688 2.38 -1.82 -16.34
C ASP A 688 1.03 -2.40 -15.94
N SER A 689 0.73 -2.27 -14.66
CA SER A 689 -0.61 -2.45 -14.17
C SER A 689 -1.53 -1.37 -14.74
N THR A 690 -2.70 -1.79 -15.18
CA THR A 690 -3.75 -0.93 -15.73
C THR A 690 -5.09 -1.42 -15.20
N ALA A 691 -6.16 -0.66 -15.41
CA ALA A 691 -7.52 -1.08 -15.05
C ALA A 691 -8.01 -2.40 -15.71
N THR A 692 -7.25 -3.00 -16.63
CA THR A 692 -7.65 -4.25 -17.32
C THR A 692 -6.59 -5.36 -17.30
N VAL A 693 -5.40 -5.08 -16.77
CA VAL A 693 -4.26 -6.02 -16.72
C VAL A 693 -3.51 -5.74 -15.42
N ASP A 694 -3.35 -6.75 -14.58
CA ASP A 694 -2.70 -6.64 -13.26
C ASP A 694 -1.24 -6.18 -13.33
N GLY A 695 -0.53 -6.49 -14.42
CA GLY A 695 0.87 -6.10 -14.61
C GLY A 695 1.84 -6.77 -13.64
N LEU A 696 1.42 -7.85 -12.97
CA LEU A 696 2.22 -8.52 -11.96
C LEU A 696 3.46 -9.15 -12.58
N THR A 697 4.62 -8.81 -12.01
CA THR A 697 5.92 -9.31 -12.42
C THR A 697 6.56 -10.04 -11.25
N GLU A 698 6.97 -11.29 -11.46
CA GLU A 698 7.66 -12.10 -10.44
C GLU A 698 9.17 -11.83 -10.46
N PHE A 699 9.75 -11.63 -9.28
CA PHE A 699 11.17 -11.38 -9.08
C PHE A 699 11.79 -12.36 -8.09
N ARG A 700 13.09 -12.58 -8.24
CA ARG A 700 13.94 -13.22 -7.23
C ARG A 700 15.32 -12.59 -7.17
N VAL A 701 15.97 -12.75 -6.03
CA VAL A 701 17.34 -12.25 -5.80
C VAL A 701 18.28 -13.43 -5.58
N ILE A 702 19.37 -13.46 -6.32
CA ILE A 702 20.45 -14.43 -6.17
C ILE A 702 21.66 -13.74 -5.52
N ALA A 703 21.93 -14.11 -4.27
CA ALA A 703 23.17 -13.83 -3.58
C ALA A 703 24.30 -14.69 -4.14
N ASN A 704 25.24 -14.09 -4.87
CA ASN A 704 26.47 -14.76 -5.30
C ASN A 704 27.57 -14.41 -4.30
N MET A 705 27.87 -15.34 -3.40
CA MET A 705 28.80 -15.17 -2.28
C MET A 705 30.05 -16.05 -2.46
N GLU A 706 31.10 -15.84 -1.65
CA GLU A 706 32.28 -16.71 -1.68
C GLU A 706 31.94 -18.18 -1.32
N GLU A 707 30.92 -18.39 -0.49
CA GLU A 707 30.44 -19.68 0.00
C GLU A 707 29.54 -20.41 -0.99
N GLY A 708 28.89 -19.70 -1.91
CA GLY A 708 27.97 -20.28 -2.88
C GLY A 708 26.95 -19.28 -3.42
N ASN A 709 25.98 -19.82 -4.15
CA ASN A 709 24.85 -19.06 -4.66
C ASN A 709 23.60 -19.40 -3.86
N TYR A 710 22.92 -18.38 -3.35
CA TYR A 710 21.72 -18.52 -2.53
C TYR A 710 20.59 -17.72 -3.17
N ILE A 711 19.45 -18.38 -3.41
CA ILE A 711 18.33 -17.84 -4.18
C ILE A 711 17.20 -17.54 -3.20
N SER A 712 16.66 -16.32 -3.24
CA SER A 712 15.50 -15.92 -2.43
C SER A 712 14.24 -16.71 -2.82
N ALA A 713 13.23 -16.69 -1.94
CA ALA A 713 11.86 -16.90 -2.36
C ALA A 713 11.49 -15.86 -3.44
N THR A 714 10.53 -16.20 -4.29
CA THR A 714 10.03 -15.29 -5.30
C THR A 714 9.00 -14.34 -4.70
N SER A 715 8.85 -13.16 -5.28
CA SER A 715 7.86 -12.16 -4.85
C SER A 715 7.33 -11.41 -6.06
N PHE A 716 6.08 -10.95 -5.97
CA PHE A 716 5.40 -10.25 -7.06
C PHE A 716 5.35 -8.76 -6.78
N GLY A 717 5.50 -7.97 -7.84
CA GLY A 717 5.22 -6.54 -7.80
C GLY A 717 4.80 -6.03 -9.17
N TYR A 718 4.22 -4.84 -9.19
CA TYR A 718 3.72 -4.21 -10.41
C TYR A 718 4.16 -2.75 -10.45
N SER A 719 4.27 -2.20 -11.67
CA SER A 719 4.51 -0.78 -11.90
C SER A 719 3.25 -0.12 -12.42
N VAL A 720 3.04 1.16 -12.13
CA VAL A 720 1.92 1.95 -12.66
C VAL A 720 2.47 3.15 -13.40
N ASP A 721 1.98 3.38 -14.62
CA ASP A 721 2.20 4.67 -15.29
C ASP A 721 1.31 5.71 -14.61
N ASN A 722 1.93 6.57 -13.81
CA ASN A 722 1.26 7.62 -13.03
C ASN A 722 1.55 9.02 -13.61
N ILE A 723 2.12 9.11 -14.81
CA ILE A 723 2.37 10.37 -15.52
C ILE A 723 1.35 10.55 -16.65
N ALA A 724 0.53 11.59 -16.55
CA ALA A 724 -0.33 11.99 -17.65
C ALA A 724 0.47 12.55 -18.85
N PRO A 725 -0.02 12.37 -20.09
CA PRO A 725 0.61 12.92 -21.27
C PRO A 725 0.61 14.46 -21.23
N SER A 726 1.47 15.08 -22.03
CA SER A 726 1.58 16.54 -22.11
C SER A 726 0.25 17.20 -22.49
N THR A 727 -0.08 18.33 -21.88
CA THR A 727 -1.26 19.11 -22.25
C THR A 727 -1.21 19.54 -23.74
N PRO A 728 -2.28 19.31 -24.53
CA PRO A 728 -2.37 19.80 -25.91
C PRO A 728 -2.15 21.32 -25.98
N ASN A 729 -1.29 21.76 -26.90
CA ASN A 729 -0.97 23.17 -27.08
C ASN A 729 -1.67 23.77 -28.31
N ASN A 730 -1.79 25.11 -28.33
CA ASN A 730 -2.39 25.88 -29.43
C ASN A 730 -3.82 25.45 -29.80
N PHE A 731 -4.60 25.01 -28.82
CA PHE A 731 -6.01 24.70 -29.03
C PHE A 731 -6.78 25.95 -29.42
N SER A 732 -7.27 25.97 -30.66
CA SER A 732 -7.89 27.14 -31.26
C SER A 732 -9.14 26.76 -32.03
N SER A 733 -10.09 27.67 -32.04
CA SER A 733 -11.39 27.49 -32.63
C SER A 733 -11.74 28.63 -33.58
N SER A 734 -12.47 28.32 -34.65
CA SER A 734 -12.94 29.30 -35.62
C SER A 734 -14.25 28.86 -36.25
N TYR A 735 -15.07 29.83 -36.64
CA TYR A 735 -16.36 29.60 -37.31
C TYR A 735 -16.30 30.10 -38.76
N GLU A 736 -16.41 29.19 -39.72
CA GLU A 736 -16.43 29.51 -41.16
C GLU A 736 -17.49 28.67 -41.88
N ASP A 737 -18.28 29.31 -42.75
CA ASP A 737 -19.26 28.64 -43.64
C ASP A 737 -20.19 27.62 -42.93
N GLN A 738 -20.73 27.97 -41.75
CA GLN A 738 -21.58 27.11 -40.91
C GLN A 738 -20.88 25.88 -40.30
N ASN A 739 -19.55 25.85 -40.26
CA ASN A 739 -18.79 24.82 -39.58
C ASN A 739 -17.90 25.43 -38.49
N ILE A 740 -17.72 24.67 -37.42
CA ILE A 740 -16.71 24.94 -36.40
C ILE A 740 -15.46 24.15 -36.77
N ILE A 741 -14.34 24.84 -36.81
CA ILE A 741 -13.02 24.30 -37.11
C ILE A 741 -12.18 24.43 -35.84
N LEU A 742 -11.79 23.29 -35.29
CA LEU A 742 -10.93 23.16 -34.13
C LEU A 742 -9.56 22.64 -34.58
N ASN A 743 -8.49 23.27 -34.10
CA ASN A 743 -7.11 22.86 -34.40
C ASN A 743 -6.26 22.89 -33.13
N TRP A 744 -5.31 21.97 -33.04
CA TRP A 744 -4.32 21.90 -31.96
C TRP A 744 -3.00 21.33 -32.47
N ASP A 745 -1.94 21.46 -31.68
CA ASP A 745 -0.64 20.87 -31.99
C ASP A 745 -0.59 19.38 -31.59
N HIS A 746 0.23 18.60 -32.29
CA HIS A 746 0.44 17.18 -32.00
C HIS A 746 1.38 17.00 -30.80
N ILE A 747 0.97 16.20 -29.82
CA ILE A 747 1.78 15.74 -28.68
C ILE A 747 2.81 14.71 -29.15
N ASN A 748 4.08 14.87 -28.76
CA ASN A 748 5.16 13.98 -29.22
C ASN A 748 5.65 13.04 -28.11
N ASP A 749 4.77 12.72 -27.16
CA ASP A 749 5.05 11.78 -26.10
C ASP A 749 4.97 10.36 -26.69
N ASP A 750 5.88 9.48 -26.26
CA ASP A 750 6.09 8.17 -26.89
C ASP A 750 4.91 7.21 -26.67
N ASP A 751 4.11 7.47 -25.63
CA ASP A 751 2.94 6.73 -25.13
C ASP A 751 1.59 7.39 -25.51
N PHE A 752 1.59 8.51 -26.23
CA PHE A 752 0.34 9.17 -26.64
C PHE A 752 -0.56 8.25 -27.48
N ARG A 753 -1.84 8.13 -27.11
CA ARG A 753 -2.82 7.26 -27.80
C ARG A 753 -3.87 8.03 -28.59
N TYR A 754 -4.61 8.94 -27.96
CA TYR A 754 -5.67 9.72 -28.63
C TYR A 754 -6.02 11.04 -27.90
N TYR A 755 -6.69 11.94 -28.60
CA TYR A 755 -7.32 13.13 -28.04
C TYR A 755 -8.80 12.87 -27.79
N THR A 756 -9.30 13.37 -26.67
CA THR A 756 -10.73 13.37 -26.31
C THR A 756 -11.26 14.79 -26.44
N LEU A 757 -12.26 14.98 -27.29
CA LEU A 757 -12.90 16.27 -27.52
C LEU A 757 -14.32 16.29 -26.96
N VAL A 758 -14.60 17.25 -26.09
CA VAL A 758 -15.86 17.41 -25.35
C VAL A 758 -16.48 18.77 -25.68
N GLU A 759 -17.81 18.82 -25.87
CA GLU A 759 -18.62 20.04 -26.05
C GLU A 759 -19.62 20.15 -24.90
N ASN A 760 -19.55 21.25 -24.12
CA ASN A 760 -20.47 21.51 -23.01
C ASN A 760 -20.68 20.28 -22.09
N GLY A 761 -19.60 19.56 -21.77
CA GLY A 761 -19.60 18.34 -20.95
C GLY A 761 -19.95 17.03 -21.67
N ASN A 762 -20.26 17.04 -22.97
CA ASN A 762 -20.60 15.83 -23.74
C ASN A 762 -19.46 15.41 -24.68
N LEU A 763 -19.10 14.12 -24.67
CA LEU A 763 -18.10 13.56 -25.60
C LEU A 763 -18.56 13.71 -27.06
N ILE A 764 -17.73 14.37 -27.88
CA ILE A 764 -17.95 14.49 -29.32
C ILE A 764 -17.26 13.35 -30.06
N ILE A 765 -15.96 13.19 -29.81
CA ILE A 765 -15.09 12.27 -30.53
C ILE A 765 -13.79 11.99 -29.76
N GLU A 766 -13.27 10.79 -29.97
CA GLU A 766 -11.88 10.42 -29.70
C GLU A 766 -11.13 10.32 -31.03
N THR A 767 -10.01 11.02 -31.17
CA THR A 767 -9.29 11.11 -32.45
C THR A 767 -7.78 11.20 -32.27
N ILE A 768 -7.03 10.72 -33.26
CA ILE A 768 -5.57 10.91 -33.36
C ILE A 768 -5.19 12.08 -34.27
N ASP A 769 -6.18 12.65 -34.97
CA ASP A 769 -5.99 13.80 -35.84
C ASP A 769 -5.80 15.07 -34.99
N ASN A 770 -5.11 16.05 -35.55
CA ASN A 770 -4.81 17.34 -34.89
C ASN A 770 -5.78 18.47 -35.29
N SER A 771 -6.91 18.09 -35.88
CA SER A 771 -7.96 19.02 -36.26
C SER A 771 -9.29 18.30 -36.35
N TYR A 772 -10.37 19.01 -36.04
CA TYR A 772 -11.73 18.52 -36.18
C TYR A 772 -12.61 19.60 -36.81
N VAL A 773 -13.44 19.19 -37.78
CA VAL A 773 -14.38 20.08 -38.46
C VAL A 773 -15.75 19.46 -38.41
N TYR A 774 -16.72 20.17 -37.83
CA TYR A 774 -18.09 19.71 -37.81
C TYR A 774 -19.09 20.86 -37.85
N ASN A 775 -20.34 20.51 -38.18
CA ASN A 775 -21.46 21.42 -38.25
C ASN A 775 -22.32 21.22 -37.01
N PRO A 776 -22.34 22.15 -36.04
CA PRO A 776 -23.15 22.01 -34.84
C PRO A 776 -24.63 22.07 -35.21
N ALA A 777 -25.39 21.07 -34.79
CA ALA A 777 -26.84 21.02 -35.00
C ALA A 777 -27.62 21.89 -34.00
N THR A 778 -26.92 22.58 -33.09
CA THR A 778 -27.45 23.29 -31.92
C THR A 778 -27.60 24.79 -32.19
N GLU A 779 -28.64 25.40 -31.61
CA GLU A 779 -28.99 26.83 -31.73
C GLU A 779 -28.33 27.68 -30.61
N GLU A 780 -27.27 27.18 -29.97
CA GLU A 780 -26.60 27.84 -28.84
C GLU A 780 -25.59 28.91 -29.31
N ILE A 781 -25.53 30.02 -28.56
CA ILE A 781 -24.79 31.24 -28.92
C ILE A 781 -23.30 31.12 -28.56
N GLU A 782 -22.98 30.31 -27.56
CA GLU A 782 -21.64 30.09 -27.02
C GLU A 782 -21.45 28.59 -26.81
N LEU A 783 -20.41 28.04 -27.44
CA LEU A 783 -20.04 26.64 -27.32
C LEU A 783 -18.66 26.58 -26.67
N ASN A 784 -18.56 25.88 -25.54
CA ASN A 784 -17.29 25.58 -24.87
C ASN A 784 -16.81 24.20 -25.33
N TYR A 785 -15.56 24.15 -25.78
CA TYR A 785 -14.87 22.92 -26.10
C TYR A 785 -13.73 22.68 -25.13
N VAL A 786 -13.65 21.45 -24.66
CA VAL A 786 -12.55 20.94 -23.85
C VAL A 786 -11.82 19.87 -24.64
N LEU A 787 -10.49 19.96 -24.69
CA LEU A 787 -9.61 18.98 -25.31
C LEU A 787 -8.69 18.40 -24.25
N MET A 788 -8.63 17.07 -24.20
CA MET A 788 -7.71 16.31 -23.36
C MET A 788 -6.93 15.32 -24.22
N ALA A 789 -5.76 14.91 -23.77
CA ALA A 789 -5.01 13.82 -24.37
C ALA A 789 -4.98 12.63 -23.42
N THR A 790 -5.05 11.43 -23.99
CA THR A 790 -4.99 10.16 -23.28
C THR A 790 -3.86 9.34 -23.86
N ASP A 791 -3.03 8.76 -23.00
CA ASP A 791 -1.94 7.86 -23.38
C ASP A 791 -2.42 6.40 -23.55
N VAL A 792 -1.47 5.48 -23.73
CA VAL A 792 -1.75 4.05 -23.91
C VAL A 792 -2.24 3.36 -22.64
N ASN A 793 -1.88 3.90 -21.47
CA ASN A 793 -2.17 3.37 -20.14
C ASN A 793 -3.46 3.93 -19.53
N GLY A 794 -4.00 5.02 -20.11
CA GLY A 794 -5.28 5.62 -19.74
C GLY A 794 -5.16 6.94 -18.99
N ASN A 795 -3.96 7.47 -18.75
CA ASN A 795 -3.81 8.73 -18.02
C ASN A 795 -4.26 9.89 -18.90
N VAL A 796 -4.94 10.86 -18.28
CA VAL A 796 -5.56 11.99 -18.97
C VAL A 796 -4.80 13.27 -18.63
N SER A 797 -4.40 14.00 -19.66
CA SER A 797 -3.72 15.29 -19.49
C SER A 797 -4.64 16.37 -18.94
N ILE A 798 -4.04 17.42 -18.38
CA ILE A 798 -4.77 18.61 -17.94
C ILE A 798 -5.63 19.14 -19.12
N PRO A 799 -6.94 19.36 -18.93
CA PRO A 799 -7.82 19.82 -19.99
C PRO A 799 -7.46 21.23 -20.47
N ILE A 800 -7.60 21.47 -21.77
CA ILE A 800 -7.51 22.82 -22.36
C ILE A 800 -8.83 23.21 -23.01
N GLU A 801 -9.26 24.45 -22.77
CA GLU A 801 -10.56 24.95 -23.24
C GLU A 801 -10.45 26.01 -24.34
N THR A 802 -11.47 26.09 -25.18
CA THR A 802 -11.68 27.19 -26.12
C THR A 802 -13.16 27.44 -26.33
N ASN A 803 -13.53 28.71 -26.53
CA ASN A 803 -14.91 29.13 -26.73
C ASN A 803 -15.12 29.69 -28.14
N VAL A 804 -16.23 29.31 -28.77
CA VAL A 804 -16.68 29.89 -30.04
C VAL A 804 -17.99 30.63 -29.84
N LEU A 805 -17.99 31.91 -30.18
CA LEU A 805 -19.23 32.71 -30.30
C LEU A 805 -19.77 32.57 -31.72
N GLN A 806 -21.00 32.07 -31.87
CA GLN A 806 -21.71 32.11 -33.15
C GLN A 806 -22.11 33.56 -33.47
N THR A 807 -21.23 34.33 -34.09
CA THR A 807 -21.54 35.71 -34.48
C THR A 807 -22.25 35.74 -35.83
N ASP A 808 -23.56 35.50 -35.85
CA ASP A 808 -24.42 35.98 -36.95
C ASP A 808 -25.61 36.78 -36.41
N TYR A 809 -25.34 37.79 -35.57
CA TYR A 809 -26.31 38.83 -35.26
C TYR A 809 -26.28 39.91 -36.34
N SER A 810 -27.18 39.79 -37.30
CA SER A 810 -27.47 40.88 -38.21
C SER A 810 -28.37 41.91 -37.55
N ILE A 811 -27.76 43.06 -37.28
CA ILE A 811 -28.37 44.32 -36.84
C ILE A 811 -29.60 44.80 -37.67
N ALA A 812 -29.93 44.15 -38.80
CA ALA A 812 -30.99 44.53 -39.73
C ALA A 812 -32.31 43.73 -39.59
N ASP A 813 -32.35 42.71 -38.73
CA ASP A 813 -33.57 41.95 -38.42
C ASP A 813 -34.31 42.54 -37.20
N VAL A 814 -35.26 43.44 -37.48
CA VAL A 814 -35.98 44.23 -36.47
C VAL A 814 -37.01 43.39 -35.70
N ASN A 815 -37.49 42.30 -36.29
CA ASN A 815 -38.57 41.49 -35.75
C ASN A 815 -38.12 40.11 -35.25
N GLN A 816 -36.83 39.80 -35.39
CA GLN A 816 -36.17 38.58 -34.97
C GLN A 816 -36.76 37.31 -35.62
N ASP A 817 -37.25 37.43 -36.86
CA ASP A 817 -37.77 36.32 -37.67
C ASP A 817 -36.72 35.67 -38.59
N TYR A 818 -35.46 36.09 -38.45
CA TYR A 818 -34.29 35.66 -39.20
C TYR A 818 -34.38 35.89 -40.72
N ASN A 819 -35.23 36.81 -41.18
CA ASN A 819 -35.38 37.16 -42.61
C ASN A 819 -35.46 38.68 -42.86
N TYR A 820 -34.42 39.29 -43.46
CA TYR A 820 -34.49 40.70 -43.89
C TYR A 820 -35.47 40.90 -45.05
N ASN A 821 -36.65 41.39 -44.73
CA ASN A 821 -37.73 41.53 -45.67
C ASN A 821 -38.48 42.85 -45.49
N ILE A 822 -39.56 43.01 -46.24
CA ILE A 822 -40.30 44.28 -46.23
C ILE A 822 -41.00 44.53 -44.89
N LEU A 823 -41.20 43.49 -44.09
CA LEU A 823 -41.83 43.56 -42.78
C LEU A 823 -40.92 44.30 -41.77
N ASP A 824 -39.60 44.14 -41.86
CA ASP A 824 -38.63 44.80 -40.97
C ASP A 824 -38.56 46.30 -41.26
N ILE A 825 -38.60 46.66 -42.55
CA ILE A 825 -38.74 48.07 -42.97
C ILE A 825 -40.03 48.67 -42.42
N VAL A 826 -41.15 47.92 -42.46
CA VAL A 826 -42.45 48.39 -41.99
C VAL A 826 -42.42 48.60 -40.47
N LEU A 827 -41.82 47.70 -39.71
CA LEU A 827 -41.71 47.81 -38.26
C LEU A 827 -40.81 48.97 -37.83
N LEU A 828 -39.69 49.20 -38.53
CA LEU A 828 -38.82 50.37 -38.26
C LEU A 828 -39.53 51.69 -38.59
N ILE A 829 -40.30 51.74 -39.68
CA ILE A 829 -41.12 52.92 -40.06
C ILE A 829 -42.20 53.17 -39.01
N ASP A 830 -42.90 52.15 -38.56
CA ASP A 830 -43.97 52.29 -37.57
C ASP A 830 -43.39 52.78 -36.23
N PHE A 831 -42.21 52.29 -35.83
CA PHE A 831 -41.49 52.76 -34.64
C PHE A 831 -41.07 54.24 -34.75
N ILE A 832 -40.51 54.66 -35.88
CA ILE A 832 -40.12 56.07 -36.11
C ILE A 832 -41.35 56.99 -36.12
N LEU A 833 -42.47 56.53 -36.66
CA LEU A 833 -43.71 57.32 -36.71
C LEU A 833 -44.47 57.37 -35.38
N SER A 834 -44.19 56.46 -34.45
CA SER A 834 -44.78 56.43 -33.11
C SER A 834 -43.98 57.21 -32.06
N ASP A 835 -42.91 57.92 -32.43
CA ASP A 835 -41.94 58.55 -31.51
C ASP A 835 -41.38 57.52 -30.50
N GLY A 836 -41.26 56.24 -30.88
CA GLY A 836 -40.79 55.17 -30.00
C GLY A 836 -41.83 54.65 -29.00
N ASP A 837 -43.11 54.98 -29.16
CA ASP A 837 -44.20 54.44 -28.32
C ASP A 837 -44.53 52.99 -28.72
N LEU A 838 -44.10 52.04 -27.88
CA LEU A 838 -44.23 50.58 -28.07
C LEU A 838 -45.56 50.00 -27.54
N SER A 839 -46.50 50.83 -27.10
CA SER A 839 -47.77 50.38 -26.49
C SER A 839 -48.75 49.66 -27.44
N PHE A 840 -48.34 49.33 -28.67
CA PHE A 840 -49.18 48.78 -29.73
C PHE A 840 -48.90 47.31 -30.12
N TYR A 841 -47.91 46.64 -29.51
CA TYR A 841 -47.54 45.25 -29.87
C TYR A 841 -47.94 44.22 -28.78
N PRO A 842 -48.39 43.00 -29.16
CA PRO A 842 -48.89 42.01 -28.21
C PRO A 842 -47.77 41.32 -27.43
N GLU A 843 -48.08 40.97 -26.18
CA GLU A 843 -47.21 40.40 -25.12
C GLU A 843 -46.28 39.24 -25.56
N GLY A 844 -45.03 39.30 -25.10
CA GLY A 844 -44.05 38.21 -25.22
C GLY A 844 -42.58 38.56 -25.00
N ILE A 845 -42.18 39.83 -24.81
CA ILE A 845 -40.76 40.22 -24.74
C ILE A 845 -40.46 40.95 -23.42
N PRO A 846 -39.37 40.60 -22.69
CA PRO A 846 -39.02 41.18 -21.38
C PRO A 846 -38.77 42.69 -21.43
N SER A 847 -39.10 43.37 -20.33
CA SER A 847 -39.21 44.83 -20.25
C SER A 847 -37.91 45.57 -19.91
N ASN A 848 -36.73 45.15 -20.39
CA ASN A 848 -35.49 45.90 -20.06
C ASN A 848 -34.47 46.17 -21.20
N THR A 849 -34.66 45.68 -22.43
CA THR A 849 -33.60 45.76 -23.48
C THR A 849 -33.98 46.46 -24.78
N TYR A 850 -34.94 47.39 -24.76
CA TYR A 850 -35.21 48.22 -25.93
C TYR A 850 -34.61 49.61 -25.74
N LEU A 851 -33.40 49.86 -26.27
CA LEU A 851 -33.00 51.13 -26.90
C LEU A 851 -31.52 51.23 -27.36
N SER A 852 -30.80 50.15 -27.69
CA SER A 852 -29.50 50.32 -28.37
C SER A 852 -29.16 49.42 -29.56
N TRP A 853 -29.67 48.19 -29.75
CA TRP A 853 -29.00 47.28 -30.73
C TRP A 853 -29.79 46.69 -31.91
N SER A 854 -31.09 46.96 -32.10
CA SER A 854 -31.85 46.37 -33.24
C SER A 854 -32.38 47.35 -34.30
N GLY A 855 -32.29 48.67 -34.09
CA GLY A 855 -32.86 49.66 -35.01
C GLY A 855 -31.97 50.84 -35.36
N ASP A 856 -30.82 50.98 -34.70
CA ASP A 856 -29.82 52.02 -34.92
C ASP A 856 -28.66 51.41 -35.73
N LEU A 857 -28.82 51.38 -37.04
CA LEU A 857 -27.97 50.63 -37.98
C LEU A 857 -26.65 51.34 -38.27
N ASN A 858 -26.56 52.62 -37.93
CA ASN A 858 -25.34 53.41 -38.06
C ASN A 858 -24.68 53.73 -36.71
N ASN A 859 -25.19 53.16 -35.61
CA ASN A 859 -24.72 53.36 -34.23
C ASN A 859 -24.61 54.86 -33.86
N ASP A 860 -25.56 55.69 -34.32
CA ASP A 860 -25.59 57.13 -34.02
C ASP A 860 -26.45 57.48 -32.79
N ASN A 861 -26.91 56.46 -32.07
CA ASN A 861 -27.84 56.46 -30.96
C ASN A 861 -29.21 57.09 -31.30
N MET A 862 -29.58 57.17 -32.58
CA MET A 862 -30.88 57.65 -33.03
C MET A 862 -31.47 56.75 -34.12
N VAL A 863 -32.50 55.97 -33.78
CA VAL A 863 -33.31 55.27 -34.79
C VAL A 863 -34.07 56.28 -35.66
N ASN A 864 -33.65 56.44 -36.90
CA ASN A 864 -34.16 57.46 -37.80
C ASN A 864 -34.22 56.97 -39.27
N ILE A 865 -34.53 57.89 -40.19
CA ILE A 865 -34.73 57.52 -41.60
C ILE A 865 -33.44 57.01 -42.27
N ILE A 866 -32.27 57.35 -41.73
CA ILE A 866 -30.97 56.87 -42.22
C ILE A 866 -30.86 55.36 -41.99
N ASP A 867 -31.38 54.84 -40.88
CA ASP A 867 -31.40 53.42 -40.56
C ASP A 867 -32.30 52.63 -41.51
N ILE A 868 -33.47 53.19 -41.87
CA ILE A 868 -34.34 52.60 -42.89
C ILE A 868 -33.59 52.46 -44.23
N VAL A 869 -32.79 53.47 -44.61
CA VAL A 869 -32.02 53.44 -45.85
C VAL A 869 -30.96 52.34 -45.82
N LEU A 870 -30.31 52.12 -44.67
CA LEU A 870 -29.32 51.06 -44.50
C LEU A 870 -29.93 49.66 -44.62
N ILE A 871 -31.09 49.39 -44.01
CA ILE A 871 -31.82 48.12 -44.20
C ILE A 871 -32.20 47.92 -45.68
N VAL A 872 -32.65 48.98 -46.37
CA VAL A 872 -33.03 48.88 -47.79
C VAL A 872 -31.82 48.54 -48.66
N ASP A 873 -30.66 49.14 -48.37
CA ASP A 873 -29.41 48.83 -49.07
C ASP A 873 -28.98 47.38 -48.82
N ILE A 874 -29.08 46.86 -47.58
CA ILE A 874 -28.81 45.46 -47.22
C ILE A 874 -29.74 44.50 -47.98
N ILE A 875 -31.06 44.74 -47.96
CA ILE A 875 -32.05 43.91 -48.66
C ILE A 875 -31.82 43.93 -50.18
N MET A 876 -31.40 45.06 -50.73
CA MET A 876 -31.07 45.17 -52.15
C MET A 876 -29.79 44.40 -52.49
N ASP A 877 -28.74 44.49 -51.68
CA ASP A 877 -27.46 43.78 -51.94
C ASP A 877 -27.65 42.25 -51.89
N ILE A 878 -28.43 41.74 -50.92
CA ILE A 878 -28.76 40.30 -50.79
C ILE A 878 -29.58 39.78 -51.98
N ARG A 879 -30.41 40.62 -52.61
CA ARG A 879 -31.22 40.19 -53.78
C ARG A 879 -30.45 40.24 -55.11
N PHE A 880 -29.30 40.89 -55.16
CA PHE A 880 -28.54 41.12 -56.40
C PHE A 880 -27.18 40.42 -56.45
N ASN A 881 -26.67 39.88 -55.34
CA ASN A 881 -25.65 38.83 -55.30
C ASN A 881 -26.31 37.44 -55.26
#